data_AF-A0A971ZAU2-F1
#
_entry.id   AF-A0A971ZAU2-F1
#
_cell.length_a   1.000
_cell.length_b   1.000
_cell.length_c   1.000
_cell.angle_alpha   90.00
_cell.angle_beta   90.00
_cell.angle_gamma   90.00
#
_symmetry.space_group_name_H-M   'P 1'
#
loop_
_entity.id
_entity.type
_entity.pdbx_description
1 polymer ?
#
loop_
_entity_poly.entity_id
_entity_poly.type
_entity_poly.pdbx_seq_one_letter_code
_entity_poly.pdbx_strand_id
1 'polypeptide(L)'
;MKEELKTNTKSFDIKDIVFIIFFASRAYTALFGLFLGTKGIYVSMAVLAIGYLASIVSAFRKKEYKDILFFFNLVFLVTIMILITAIINPFIKEWLLSAQYGVVTKTFDVRKAIFSTFVILLVKNNKRIMRNMEISAFITFIYMLVQIGLFLCSKSWINYYMVKDETLVLHKYNMSLGYELVFVSIVFLSRAYKEGSFRSYLIGALAFFFAFYYGSRGVLVPILGFLTLTFIFNSTKKEKLRLIKYTVISIIGFIVLLNGLSLVEGLLESDGLDPILENELVGASDRSRNVEMLLSNDFTSPNGRNVIYSLAIDAIKDKFPLGYGVYGDRPFIGDRFRWGYSHNFFLEIIVSFGVFGLIFILGLIYFTYKFLTKKEYSDYKELLIVLLAMNAKLLISDTFWHYDFFWAFIGILIIIFTDRKMVKPKFLTYLASSLFILNILLLGIFINIDIERQKYKTLDINNPTVVLTFDNSSEDNYEIYEILRDKGLKGTSFIDIDKVNTNNYLKENTLKDMANYGWDFQDFIAEDNSLDKMSKEELENFFESKRLKYLDLGLEEPKAIAPSSGGIKLDTTLDILQYKNAIRLKGRKRSVYYYTELKESDFYKLNALNIEGHDPNLEKNMDYIKKQIEFAKNNNALLILYMEDFSSDAKYNREEKIEHFIEIVSYLINNGFDFKTLEEIMVQAEIPAGSMTLGNYIKNHILKLLLD
;
A
#
# COMPACT_ATOMS: atom_id res chain seq x y z
N MET A 1 -23.77 -44.96 -4.33
CA MET A 1 -22.54 -44.24 -4.73
C MET A 1 -22.67 -43.32 -5.97
N LYS A 2 -22.89 -43.80 -7.21
CA LYS A 2 -23.04 -42.92 -8.41
C LYS A 2 -24.32 -42.06 -8.38
N GLU A 3 -25.40 -42.56 -7.77
CA GLU A 3 -26.63 -41.80 -7.55
C GLU A 3 -26.55 -40.86 -6.33
N GLU A 4 -25.93 -41.28 -5.22
CA GLU A 4 -25.66 -40.41 -4.05
C GLU A 4 -24.73 -39.22 -4.37
N LEU A 5 -23.77 -39.40 -5.28
CA LEU A 5 -22.92 -38.30 -5.77
C LEU A 5 -23.68 -37.35 -6.73
N LYS A 6 -24.74 -37.84 -7.38
CA LYS A 6 -25.61 -37.05 -8.28
C LYS A 6 -26.70 -36.29 -7.51
N THR A 7 -27.14 -36.79 -6.36
CA THR A 7 -28.12 -36.12 -5.49
C THR A 7 -27.46 -35.01 -4.66
N ASN A 8 -26.25 -35.23 -4.12
CA ASN A 8 -25.52 -34.22 -3.32
C ASN A 8 -24.99 -33.02 -4.12
N THR A 9 -25.06 -33.03 -5.45
CA THR A 9 -24.64 -31.91 -6.32
C THR A 9 -25.81 -31.04 -6.79
N LYS A 10 -27.07 -31.42 -6.51
CA LYS A 10 -28.27 -30.66 -6.92
C LYS A 10 -28.83 -29.73 -5.86
N SER A 11 -28.69 -30.02 -4.56
CA SER A 11 -29.13 -29.10 -3.50
C SER A 11 -28.04 -28.09 -3.14
N PHE A 12 -28.42 -26.82 -3.03
CA PHE A 12 -27.57 -25.78 -2.45
C PHE A 12 -27.68 -25.84 -0.93
N ASP A 13 -26.54 -25.90 -0.25
CA ASP A 13 -26.45 -25.66 1.20
C ASP A 13 -26.19 -24.16 1.45
N ILE A 14 -26.45 -23.68 2.66
CA ILE A 14 -26.14 -22.31 3.07
C ILE A 14 -24.66 -21.97 2.85
N LYS A 15 -23.77 -22.97 3.05
CA LYS A 15 -22.33 -22.84 2.80
C LYS A 15 -22.01 -22.53 1.34
N ASP A 16 -22.81 -23.06 0.39
CA ASP A 16 -22.63 -22.77 -1.04
C ASP A 16 -23.09 -21.34 -1.38
N ILE A 17 -24.20 -20.89 -0.78
CA ILE A 17 -24.72 -19.53 -0.98
C ILE A 17 -23.71 -18.49 -0.46
N VAL A 18 -23.19 -18.71 0.75
CA VAL A 18 -22.14 -17.86 1.34
C VAL A 18 -20.91 -17.80 0.46
N PHE A 19 -20.49 -18.93 -0.11
CA PHE A 19 -19.38 -18.97 -1.05
C PHE A 19 -19.64 -18.09 -2.28
N ILE A 20 -20.81 -18.24 -2.89
CA ILE A 20 -21.17 -17.54 -4.11
C ILE A 20 -21.22 -16.02 -3.87
N ILE A 21 -21.84 -15.61 -2.76
CA ILE A 21 -21.91 -14.19 -2.39
C ILE A 21 -20.51 -13.63 -2.14
N PHE A 22 -19.63 -14.37 -1.46
CA PHE A 22 -18.26 -13.93 -1.20
C PHE A 22 -17.45 -13.66 -2.49
N PHE A 23 -17.41 -14.60 -3.43
CA PHE A 23 -16.64 -14.42 -4.68
C PHE A 23 -17.34 -13.51 -5.70
N ALA A 24 -18.64 -13.27 -5.55
CA ALA A 24 -19.38 -12.26 -6.31
C ALA A 24 -19.48 -10.93 -5.55
N SER A 25 -18.52 -10.62 -4.65
CA SER A 25 -18.77 -9.61 -3.63
C SER A 25 -19.03 -8.21 -4.14
N ARG A 26 -18.35 -7.85 -5.21
CA ARG A 26 -18.54 -6.57 -5.88
C ARG A 26 -19.93 -6.40 -6.46
N ALA A 27 -20.48 -7.43 -7.10
CA ALA A 27 -21.79 -7.38 -7.72
C ALA A 27 -22.90 -7.18 -6.69
N TYR A 28 -22.89 -7.96 -5.61
CA TYR A 28 -23.92 -7.83 -4.59
C TYR A 28 -23.75 -6.56 -3.73
N THR A 29 -22.51 -6.11 -3.50
CA THR A 29 -22.26 -4.84 -2.78
C THR A 29 -22.76 -3.65 -3.61
N ALA A 30 -22.51 -3.65 -4.92
CA ALA A 30 -23.03 -2.63 -5.82
C ALA A 30 -24.56 -2.61 -5.86
N LEU A 31 -25.21 -3.78 -5.79
CA LEU A 31 -26.66 -3.87 -5.68
C LEU A 31 -27.18 -3.16 -4.41
N PHE A 32 -26.57 -3.38 -3.25
CA PHE A 32 -26.94 -2.63 -2.04
C PHE A 32 -26.57 -1.14 -2.14
N GLY A 33 -25.45 -0.83 -2.80
CA GLY A 33 -25.01 0.54 -3.07
C GLY A 33 -26.04 1.35 -3.87
N LEU A 34 -26.68 0.74 -4.87
CA LEU A 34 -27.75 1.37 -5.66
C LEU A 34 -28.93 1.85 -4.80
N PHE A 35 -29.35 1.06 -3.82
CA PHE A 35 -30.54 1.36 -3.02
C PHE A 35 -30.23 2.17 -1.75
N LEU A 36 -29.03 2.03 -1.19
CA LEU A 36 -28.67 2.56 0.14
C LEU A 36 -27.47 3.51 0.12
N GLY A 37 -26.91 3.83 -1.06
CA GLY A 37 -25.69 4.62 -1.21
C GLY A 37 -24.50 3.95 -0.52
N THR A 38 -23.63 4.74 0.10
CA THR A 38 -22.44 4.24 0.83
C THR A 38 -22.80 3.27 1.96
N LYS A 39 -23.99 3.39 2.56
CA LYS A 39 -24.47 2.47 3.60
C LYS A 39 -24.68 1.04 3.10
N GLY A 40 -24.82 0.85 1.79
CA GLY A 40 -24.94 -0.47 1.16
C GLY A 40 -23.74 -1.39 1.44
N ILE A 41 -22.55 -0.80 1.66
CA ILE A 41 -21.32 -1.52 2.03
C ILE A 41 -21.51 -2.27 3.36
N TYR A 42 -22.07 -1.62 4.39
CA TYR A 42 -22.26 -2.23 5.70
C TYR A 42 -23.37 -3.29 5.70
N VAL A 43 -24.44 -3.07 4.94
CA VAL A 43 -25.50 -4.08 4.76
C VAL A 43 -24.93 -5.33 4.08
N SER A 44 -24.10 -5.11 3.06
CA SER A 44 -23.37 -6.18 2.37
C SER A 44 -22.51 -7.01 3.35
N MET A 45 -21.75 -6.35 4.22
CA MET A 45 -20.96 -7.00 5.26
C MET A 45 -21.83 -7.78 6.25
N ALA A 46 -22.95 -7.19 6.69
CA ALA A 46 -23.87 -7.82 7.64
C ALA A 46 -24.50 -9.11 7.08
N VAL A 47 -24.91 -9.11 5.80
CA VAL A 47 -25.47 -10.29 5.13
C VAL A 47 -24.47 -11.44 5.12
N LEU A 48 -23.21 -11.20 4.75
CA LEU A 48 -22.17 -12.24 4.78
C LEU A 48 -21.87 -12.69 6.22
N ALA A 49 -21.79 -11.76 7.17
CA ALA A 49 -21.57 -12.09 8.59
C ALA A 49 -22.67 -13.01 9.14
N ILE A 50 -23.94 -12.73 8.84
CA ILE A 50 -25.07 -13.58 9.21
C ILE A 50 -24.95 -14.96 8.53
N GLY A 51 -24.59 -15.00 7.26
CA GLY A 51 -24.35 -16.25 6.53
C GLY A 51 -23.22 -17.09 7.14
N TYR A 52 -22.13 -16.45 7.59
CA TYR A 52 -21.05 -17.10 8.34
C TYR A 52 -21.53 -17.65 9.67
N LEU A 53 -22.24 -16.86 10.47
CA LEU A 53 -22.79 -17.31 11.75
C LEU A 53 -23.73 -18.51 11.57
N ALA A 54 -24.62 -18.47 10.58
CA ALA A 54 -25.52 -19.57 10.27
C ALA A 54 -24.75 -20.84 9.85
N SER A 55 -23.69 -20.68 9.05
CA SER A 55 -22.80 -21.78 8.65
C SER A 55 -22.04 -22.37 9.84
N ILE A 56 -21.57 -21.53 10.75
CA ILE A 56 -20.90 -21.95 12.00
C ILE A 56 -21.86 -22.74 12.87
N VAL A 57 -23.04 -22.18 13.17
CA VAL A 57 -24.07 -22.85 13.99
C VAL A 57 -24.46 -24.20 13.37
N SER A 58 -24.67 -24.23 12.04
CA SER A 58 -24.97 -25.49 11.34
C SER A 58 -23.85 -26.52 11.49
N ALA A 59 -22.58 -26.12 11.38
CA ALA A 59 -21.45 -27.03 11.50
C ALA A 59 -21.29 -27.56 12.92
N PHE A 60 -21.49 -26.73 13.94
CA PHE A 60 -21.47 -27.18 15.34
C PHE A 60 -22.59 -28.18 15.63
N ARG A 61 -23.82 -27.92 15.14
CA ARG A 61 -24.94 -28.87 15.27
C ARG A 61 -24.65 -30.22 14.60
N LYS A 62 -23.98 -30.21 13.45
CA LYS A 62 -23.57 -31.41 12.70
C LYS A 62 -22.26 -32.05 13.21
N LYS A 63 -21.61 -31.47 14.23
CA LYS A 63 -20.29 -31.87 14.75
C LYS A 63 -19.15 -31.78 13.70
N GLU A 64 -19.31 -30.92 12.70
CA GLU A 64 -18.37 -30.64 11.60
C GLU A 64 -17.51 -29.38 11.87
N TYR A 65 -17.21 -29.07 13.14
CA TYR A 65 -16.56 -27.80 13.51
C TYR A 65 -15.03 -27.80 13.37
N LYS A 66 -14.41 -28.91 12.95
CA LYS A 66 -12.94 -29.01 12.81
C LYS A 66 -12.38 -27.94 11.86
N ASP A 67 -13.03 -27.73 10.73
CA ASP A 67 -12.59 -26.80 9.69
C ASP A 67 -12.73 -25.34 10.15
N ILE A 68 -13.74 -25.05 10.99
CA ILE A 68 -13.92 -23.74 11.64
C ILE A 68 -12.78 -23.47 12.63
N LEU A 69 -12.38 -24.48 13.41
CA LEU A 69 -11.25 -24.34 14.32
C LEU A 69 -9.95 -24.06 13.59
N PHE A 70 -9.69 -24.69 12.43
CA PHE A 70 -8.51 -24.35 11.62
C PHE A 70 -8.51 -22.89 11.19
N PHE A 71 -9.66 -22.37 10.77
CA PHE A 71 -9.78 -20.96 10.40
C PHE A 71 -9.50 -20.02 11.59
N PHE A 72 -10.08 -20.28 12.77
CA PHE A 72 -9.79 -19.45 13.95
C PHE A 72 -8.33 -19.49 14.37
N ASN A 73 -7.69 -20.67 14.35
CA ASN A 73 -6.26 -20.79 14.62
C ASN A 73 -5.42 -19.96 13.64
N LEU A 74 -5.78 -19.98 12.34
CA LEU A 74 -5.11 -19.17 11.31
C LEU A 74 -5.27 -17.67 11.59
N VAL A 75 -6.50 -17.21 11.84
CA VAL A 75 -6.79 -15.80 12.16
C VAL A 75 -6.01 -15.35 13.38
N PHE A 76 -6.02 -16.13 14.46
CA PHE A 76 -5.29 -15.78 15.68
C PHE A 76 -3.77 -15.75 15.47
N LEU A 77 -3.21 -16.65 14.66
CA LEU A 77 -1.80 -16.62 14.33
C LEU A 77 -1.43 -15.37 13.53
N VAL A 78 -2.24 -15.01 12.52
CA VAL A 78 -2.05 -13.79 11.73
C VAL A 78 -2.14 -12.54 12.60
N THR A 79 -3.13 -12.47 13.49
CA THR A 79 -3.28 -11.34 14.42
C THR A 79 -2.11 -11.25 15.40
N ILE A 80 -1.59 -12.37 15.91
CA ILE A 80 -0.37 -12.39 16.73
C ILE A 80 0.81 -11.80 15.95
N MET A 81 1.00 -12.20 14.69
CA MET A 81 2.09 -11.66 13.86
C MET A 81 1.95 -10.15 13.62
N ILE A 82 0.72 -9.68 13.40
CA ILE A 82 0.40 -8.25 13.26
C ILE A 82 0.73 -7.50 14.55
N LEU A 83 0.27 -7.99 15.71
CA LEU A 83 0.48 -7.36 17.01
C LEU A 83 1.95 -7.32 17.40
N ILE A 84 2.69 -8.41 17.20
CA ILE A 84 4.15 -8.46 17.42
C ILE A 84 4.83 -7.41 16.54
N THR A 85 4.45 -7.32 15.26
CA THR A 85 5.04 -6.33 14.35
C THR A 85 4.73 -4.90 14.81
N ALA A 86 3.49 -4.62 15.23
CA ALA A 86 3.08 -3.30 15.70
C ALA A 86 3.79 -2.88 17.01
N ILE A 87 4.04 -3.84 17.91
CA ILE A 87 4.80 -3.62 19.14
C ILE A 87 6.26 -3.28 18.82
N ILE A 88 6.89 -4.03 17.91
CA ILE A 88 8.31 -3.86 17.56
C ILE A 88 8.53 -2.62 16.68
N ASN A 89 7.63 -2.34 15.75
CA ASN A 89 7.76 -1.29 14.76
C ASN A 89 6.56 -0.31 14.81
N PRO A 90 6.62 0.77 15.61
CA PRO A 90 5.53 1.74 15.74
C PRO A 90 5.13 2.39 14.40
N PHE A 91 6.06 2.57 13.46
CA PHE A 91 5.77 3.18 12.16
C PHE A 91 4.84 2.34 11.28
N ILE A 92 4.70 1.05 11.57
CA ILE A 92 3.77 0.19 10.82
C ILE A 92 2.31 0.47 11.17
N LYS A 93 2.05 1.05 12.35
CA LYS A 93 0.69 1.30 12.85
C LYS A 93 -0.15 2.09 11.85
N GLU A 94 0.41 3.14 11.27
CA GLU A 94 -0.29 3.97 10.29
C GLU A 94 -0.73 3.18 9.05
N TRP A 95 0.06 2.18 8.67
CA TRP A 95 -0.27 1.27 7.57
C TRP A 95 -1.29 0.22 7.99
N LEU A 96 -1.18 -0.33 9.20
CA LEU A 96 -2.13 -1.30 9.73
C LEU A 96 -3.53 -0.70 9.92
N LEU A 97 -3.59 0.55 10.40
CA LEU A 97 -4.80 1.30 10.72
C LEU A 97 -5.28 2.20 9.58
N SER A 98 -4.64 2.13 8.40
CA SER A 98 -5.08 2.90 7.24
C SER A 98 -6.50 2.50 6.82
N ALA A 99 -7.40 3.47 6.66
CA ALA A 99 -8.74 3.21 6.11
C ALA A 99 -8.68 2.59 4.70
N GLN A 100 -7.68 2.98 3.90
CA GLN A 100 -7.56 2.56 2.50
C GLN A 100 -6.77 1.28 2.29
N TYR A 101 -5.75 1.00 3.10
CA TYR A 101 -4.82 -0.13 2.88
C TYR A 101 -4.56 -0.97 4.15
N GLY A 102 -5.30 -0.71 5.23
CA GLY A 102 -5.10 -1.34 6.52
C GLY A 102 -5.61 -2.77 6.62
N VAL A 103 -5.12 -3.47 7.64
CA VAL A 103 -5.50 -4.86 7.91
C VAL A 103 -6.96 -4.97 8.31
N VAL A 104 -7.52 -3.98 9.00
CA VAL A 104 -8.92 -3.98 9.43
C VAL A 104 -9.87 -3.89 8.23
N THR A 105 -9.61 -2.97 7.30
CA THR A 105 -10.51 -2.68 6.18
C THR A 105 -10.28 -3.55 4.94
N LYS A 106 -9.13 -4.24 4.85
CA LYS A 106 -8.79 -5.09 3.69
C LYS A 106 -8.54 -6.55 4.05
N THR A 107 -7.71 -6.83 5.06
CA THR A 107 -7.36 -8.22 5.43
C THR A 107 -8.49 -8.90 6.22
N PHE A 108 -9.13 -8.18 7.14
CA PHE A 108 -10.21 -8.66 8.01
C PHE A 108 -11.61 -8.18 7.58
N ASP A 109 -11.74 -7.54 6.41
CA ASP A 109 -13.05 -7.31 5.80
C ASP A 109 -13.69 -8.68 5.50
N VAL A 110 -14.87 -8.92 6.08
CA VAL A 110 -15.62 -10.19 5.98
C VAL A 110 -15.92 -10.61 4.54
N ARG A 111 -15.75 -9.71 3.57
CA ARG A 111 -16.03 -9.93 2.15
C ARG A 111 -14.77 -10.25 1.33
N LYS A 112 -13.59 -10.27 1.96
CA LYS A 112 -12.27 -10.30 1.28
C LYS A 112 -11.23 -11.15 2.02
N ALA A 113 -10.08 -11.29 1.37
CA ALA A 113 -8.81 -11.77 1.88
C ALA A 113 -8.94 -13.05 2.72
N ILE A 114 -8.61 -13.01 4.02
CA ILE A 114 -8.51 -14.19 4.88
C ILE A 114 -9.83 -14.96 4.98
N PHE A 115 -10.98 -14.29 4.82
CA PHE A 115 -12.29 -14.94 4.81
C PHE A 115 -12.49 -15.84 3.58
N SER A 116 -11.69 -15.67 2.52
CA SER A 116 -11.65 -16.63 1.43
C SER A 116 -11.17 -18.01 1.88
N THR A 117 -10.24 -18.08 2.84
CA THR A 117 -9.84 -19.34 3.47
C THR A 117 -11.04 -19.97 4.18
N PHE A 118 -11.81 -19.17 4.92
CA PHE A 118 -12.98 -19.66 5.64
C PHE A 118 -14.03 -20.27 4.72
N VAL A 119 -14.37 -19.54 3.66
CA VAL A 119 -15.34 -19.95 2.64
C VAL A 119 -14.93 -21.26 1.97
N ILE A 120 -13.64 -21.43 1.65
CA ILE A 120 -13.09 -22.67 1.10
C ILE A 120 -13.23 -23.83 2.10
N LEU A 121 -12.88 -23.60 3.37
CA LEU A 121 -12.98 -24.59 4.44
C LEU A 121 -14.43 -25.01 4.75
N LEU A 122 -15.40 -24.10 4.64
CA LEU A 122 -16.82 -24.41 4.83
C LEU A 122 -17.35 -25.37 3.77
N VAL A 123 -17.00 -25.16 2.50
CA VAL A 123 -17.49 -26.00 1.39
C VAL A 123 -16.71 -27.30 1.31
N LYS A 124 -15.37 -27.23 1.42
CA LYS A 124 -14.38 -28.32 1.44
C LYS A 124 -14.31 -29.21 0.19
N ASN A 125 -15.45 -29.58 -0.38
CA ASN A 125 -15.56 -30.47 -1.53
C ASN A 125 -15.15 -29.73 -2.82
N ASN A 126 -14.10 -30.23 -3.48
CA ASN A 126 -13.56 -29.60 -4.68
C ASN A 126 -14.60 -29.40 -5.80
N LYS A 127 -15.47 -30.40 -6.07
CA LYS A 127 -16.47 -30.28 -7.12
C LYS A 127 -17.51 -29.19 -6.82
N ARG A 128 -17.91 -29.06 -5.54
CA ARG A 128 -18.78 -27.98 -5.09
C ARG A 128 -18.09 -26.62 -5.18
N ILE A 129 -16.81 -26.53 -4.79
CA ILE A 129 -16.02 -25.29 -4.91
C ILE A 129 -15.97 -24.82 -6.36
N MET A 130 -15.60 -25.69 -7.31
CA MET A 130 -15.56 -25.35 -8.73
C MET A 130 -16.94 -24.92 -9.25
N ARG A 131 -18.01 -25.66 -8.94
CA ARG A 131 -19.39 -25.27 -9.29
C ARG A 131 -19.75 -23.88 -8.75
N ASN A 132 -19.43 -23.60 -7.49
CA ASN A 132 -19.76 -22.33 -6.87
C ASN A 132 -18.90 -21.18 -7.44
N MET A 133 -17.63 -21.43 -7.81
CA MET A 133 -16.80 -20.47 -8.55
C MET A 133 -17.39 -20.16 -9.93
N GLU A 134 -17.93 -21.14 -10.64
CA GLU A 134 -18.60 -20.92 -11.93
C GLU A 134 -19.82 -20.01 -11.80
N ILE A 135 -20.64 -20.22 -10.77
CA ILE A 135 -21.81 -19.38 -10.49
C ILE A 135 -21.36 -17.96 -10.13
N SER A 136 -20.35 -17.83 -9.27
CA SER A 136 -19.78 -16.54 -8.87
C SER A 136 -19.23 -15.78 -10.08
N ALA A 137 -18.45 -16.47 -10.93
CA ALA A 137 -17.91 -15.94 -12.16
C ALA A 137 -19.01 -15.49 -13.13
N PHE A 138 -20.11 -16.24 -13.23
CA PHE A 138 -21.23 -15.84 -14.07
C PHE A 138 -21.91 -14.56 -13.56
N ILE A 139 -22.16 -14.46 -12.24
CA ILE A 139 -22.73 -13.25 -11.62
C ILE A 139 -21.79 -12.06 -11.86
N THR A 140 -20.48 -12.25 -11.62
CA THR A 140 -19.46 -11.23 -11.87
C THR A 140 -19.42 -10.81 -13.34
N PHE A 141 -19.55 -11.75 -14.28
CA PHE A 141 -19.58 -11.44 -15.72
C PHE A 141 -20.73 -10.51 -16.07
N ILE A 142 -21.96 -10.84 -15.63
CA ILE A 142 -23.14 -9.99 -15.88
C ILE A 142 -22.96 -8.61 -15.26
N TYR A 143 -22.47 -8.54 -14.02
CA TYR A 143 -22.19 -7.26 -13.37
C TYR A 143 -21.14 -6.43 -14.12
N MET A 144 -20.07 -7.05 -14.61
CA MET A 144 -19.04 -6.36 -15.39
C MET A 144 -19.57 -5.86 -16.75
N LEU A 145 -20.48 -6.59 -17.39
CA LEU A 145 -21.15 -6.10 -18.61
C LEU A 145 -21.99 -4.85 -18.33
N VAL A 146 -22.68 -4.78 -17.19
CA VAL A 146 -23.39 -3.57 -16.77
C VAL A 146 -22.41 -2.40 -16.58
N GLN A 147 -21.25 -2.64 -15.94
CA GLN A 147 -20.24 -1.59 -15.75
C GLN A 147 -19.65 -1.09 -17.08
N ILE A 148 -19.42 -1.99 -18.04
CA ILE A 148 -18.99 -1.61 -19.40
C ILE A 148 -20.09 -0.82 -20.10
N GLY A 149 -21.35 -1.24 -19.98
CA GLY A 149 -22.49 -0.48 -20.53
C GLY A 149 -22.58 0.93 -19.96
N LEU A 150 -22.41 1.10 -18.64
CA LEU A 150 -22.35 2.41 -18.00
C LEU A 150 -21.20 3.25 -18.55
N PHE A 151 -20.00 2.67 -18.69
CA PHE A 151 -18.85 3.33 -19.30
C PHE A 151 -19.15 3.78 -20.74
N LEU A 152 -19.79 2.95 -21.56
CA LEU A 152 -20.15 3.29 -22.94
C LEU A 152 -21.16 4.45 -22.99
N CYS A 153 -22.09 4.52 -22.03
CA CYS A 153 -23.06 5.61 -21.93
C CYS A 153 -22.43 6.92 -21.42
N SER A 154 -21.56 6.87 -20.41
CA SER A 154 -20.95 8.07 -19.81
C SER A 154 -19.60 8.47 -20.39
N LYS A 155 -19.03 7.66 -21.29
CA LYS A 155 -17.66 7.77 -21.84
C LYS A 155 -16.58 7.93 -20.77
N SER A 156 -16.86 7.45 -19.56
CA SER A 156 -16.06 7.67 -18.37
C SER A 156 -16.35 6.60 -17.32
N TRP A 157 -15.35 6.25 -16.51
CA TRP A 157 -15.50 5.32 -15.38
C TRP A 157 -16.10 5.97 -14.14
N ILE A 158 -16.66 7.20 -14.26
CA ILE A 158 -17.27 7.94 -13.16
C ILE A 158 -18.36 7.14 -12.42
N ASN A 159 -19.07 6.25 -13.11
CA ASN A 159 -20.13 5.41 -12.55
C ASN A 159 -19.66 4.00 -12.15
N TYR A 160 -18.34 3.78 -12.09
CA TYR A 160 -17.80 2.50 -11.65
C TYR A 160 -18.23 2.21 -10.20
N TYR A 161 -18.63 0.97 -9.91
CA TYR A 161 -19.34 0.58 -8.66
C TYR A 161 -20.74 1.15 -8.48
N MET A 162 -21.35 1.72 -9.53
CA MET A 162 -22.69 2.33 -9.46
C MET A 162 -22.77 3.50 -8.47
N VAL A 163 -21.62 4.10 -8.12
CA VAL A 163 -21.49 5.30 -7.30
C VAL A 163 -20.64 6.28 -8.09
N LYS A 164 -21.03 7.56 -8.12
CA LYS A 164 -20.30 8.61 -8.82
C LYS A 164 -18.96 8.86 -8.09
N ASP A 165 -17.84 8.61 -8.76
CA ASP A 165 -16.48 8.91 -8.28
C ASP A 165 -15.75 9.78 -9.29
N GLU A 166 -15.58 11.06 -8.95
CA GLU A 166 -14.98 12.08 -9.82
C GLU A 166 -13.48 11.85 -10.04
N THR A 167 -12.82 11.05 -9.20
CA THR A 167 -11.39 10.72 -9.35
C THR A 167 -11.16 9.67 -10.45
N LEU A 168 -12.16 8.85 -10.77
CA LEU A 168 -12.08 7.81 -11.81
C LEU A 168 -12.24 8.37 -13.24
N VAL A 169 -12.62 9.64 -13.37
CA VAL A 169 -12.81 10.33 -14.65
C VAL A 169 -11.51 10.41 -15.46
N LEU A 170 -10.35 10.39 -14.79
CA LEU A 170 -9.05 10.67 -15.41
C LEU A 170 -8.36 9.46 -16.08
N HIS A 171 -8.93 8.26 -16.01
CA HIS A 171 -8.25 7.04 -16.49
C HIS A 171 -8.94 6.39 -17.69
N LYS A 172 -8.23 6.20 -18.81
CA LYS A 172 -8.76 5.50 -20.01
C LYS A 172 -9.11 4.02 -19.79
N TYR A 173 -8.68 3.42 -18.68
CA TYR A 173 -8.85 1.99 -18.39
C TYR A 173 -9.14 1.76 -16.91
N ASN A 174 -9.78 0.64 -16.59
CA ASN A 174 -10.09 0.23 -15.22
C ASN A 174 -9.40 -1.09 -14.86
N MET A 175 -8.34 -0.99 -14.05
CA MET A 175 -7.56 -2.15 -13.63
C MET A 175 -8.39 -3.17 -12.83
N SER A 176 -9.25 -2.66 -11.96
CA SER A 176 -10.11 -3.47 -11.09
C SER A 176 -11.10 -4.31 -11.90
N LEU A 177 -11.69 -3.76 -12.95
CA LEU A 177 -12.57 -4.46 -13.90
C LEU A 177 -11.81 -5.54 -14.66
N GLY A 178 -10.60 -5.23 -15.15
CA GLY A 178 -9.77 -6.18 -15.88
C GLY A 178 -9.52 -7.47 -15.08
N TYR A 179 -9.16 -7.36 -13.80
CA TYR A 179 -8.88 -8.53 -12.97
C TYR A 179 -10.13 -9.34 -12.57
N GLU A 180 -11.29 -8.70 -12.43
CA GLU A 180 -12.57 -9.43 -12.22
C GLU A 180 -12.94 -10.26 -13.44
N LEU A 181 -12.78 -9.70 -14.65
CA LEU A 181 -13.03 -10.42 -15.89
C LEU A 181 -12.00 -11.53 -16.16
N VAL A 182 -10.77 -11.38 -15.66
CA VAL A 182 -9.78 -12.47 -15.67
C VAL A 182 -10.24 -13.66 -14.83
N PHE A 183 -10.84 -13.42 -13.65
CA PHE A 183 -11.44 -14.49 -12.85
C PHE A 183 -12.52 -15.23 -13.64
N VAL A 184 -13.42 -14.49 -14.29
CA VAL A 184 -14.45 -15.07 -15.17
C VAL A 184 -13.81 -15.89 -16.28
N SER A 185 -12.84 -15.32 -16.98
CA SER A 185 -12.14 -15.98 -18.09
C SER A 185 -11.52 -17.30 -17.66
N ILE A 186 -10.71 -17.31 -16.60
CA ILE A 186 -9.98 -18.50 -16.16
C ILE A 186 -10.95 -19.62 -15.74
N VAL A 187 -12.00 -19.30 -14.99
CA VAL A 187 -13.00 -20.29 -14.56
C VAL A 187 -13.71 -20.93 -15.75
N PHE A 188 -14.21 -20.11 -16.68
CA PHE A 188 -14.94 -20.61 -17.84
C PHE A 188 -14.05 -21.30 -18.88
N LEU A 189 -12.81 -20.85 -19.07
CA LEU A 189 -11.83 -21.54 -19.90
C LEU A 189 -11.42 -22.88 -19.30
N SER A 190 -11.23 -22.98 -17.97
CA SER A 190 -10.99 -24.26 -17.28
C SER A 190 -12.08 -25.28 -17.59
N ARG A 191 -13.34 -24.86 -17.45
CA ARG A 191 -14.48 -25.70 -17.79
C ARG A 191 -14.51 -26.08 -19.28
N ALA A 192 -14.25 -25.13 -20.18
CA ALA A 192 -14.21 -25.39 -21.61
C ALA A 192 -13.11 -26.40 -22.00
N TYR A 193 -11.93 -26.28 -21.41
CA TYR A 193 -10.81 -27.18 -21.67
C TYR A 193 -11.05 -28.57 -21.12
N LYS A 194 -11.73 -28.71 -19.98
CA LYS A 194 -12.05 -30.01 -19.38
C LYS A 194 -13.23 -30.70 -20.08
N GLU A 195 -14.35 -29.98 -20.22
CA GLU A 195 -15.62 -30.54 -20.70
C GLU A 195 -15.79 -30.45 -22.22
N GLY A 196 -15.01 -29.62 -22.91
CA GLY A 196 -15.21 -29.33 -24.34
C GLY A 196 -16.42 -28.43 -24.62
N SER A 197 -16.89 -27.70 -23.63
CA SER A 197 -18.06 -26.80 -23.73
C SER A 197 -17.73 -25.54 -24.53
N PHE A 198 -18.29 -25.43 -25.75
CA PHE A 198 -18.14 -24.23 -26.57
C PHE A 198 -18.78 -22.98 -25.94
N ARG A 199 -19.90 -23.13 -25.21
CA ARG A 199 -20.55 -22.02 -24.50
C ARG A 199 -19.63 -21.43 -23.43
N SER A 200 -18.98 -22.30 -22.65
CA SER A 200 -18.01 -21.88 -21.63
C SER A 200 -16.79 -21.24 -22.29
N TYR A 201 -16.31 -21.78 -23.41
CA TYR A 201 -15.23 -21.17 -24.18
C TYR A 201 -15.58 -19.74 -24.62
N LEU A 202 -16.77 -19.54 -25.18
CA LEU A 202 -17.22 -18.23 -25.65
C LEU A 202 -17.27 -17.19 -24.51
N ILE A 203 -17.88 -17.54 -23.38
CA ILE A 203 -17.93 -16.65 -22.21
C ILE A 203 -16.52 -16.33 -21.72
N GLY A 204 -15.64 -17.33 -21.61
CA GLY A 204 -14.28 -17.13 -21.15
C GLY A 204 -13.45 -16.25 -22.09
N ALA A 205 -13.55 -16.49 -23.40
CA ALA A 205 -12.86 -15.70 -24.43
C ALA A 205 -13.36 -14.25 -24.49
N LEU A 206 -14.67 -14.03 -24.40
CA LEU A 206 -15.26 -12.69 -24.35
C LEU A 206 -14.86 -11.94 -23.07
N ALA A 207 -14.87 -12.62 -21.93
CA ALA A 207 -14.42 -12.03 -20.68
C ALA A 207 -12.94 -11.61 -20.76
N PHE A 208 -12.08 -12.46 -21.33
CA PHE A 208 -10.68 -12.09 -21.57
C PHE A 208 -10.54 -10.91 -22.52
N PHE A 209 -11.32 -10.88 -23.61
CA PHE A 209 -11.34 -9.76 -24.54
C PHE A 209 -11.66 -8.44 -23.84
N PHE A 210 -12.75 -8.39 -23.07
CA PHE A 210 -13.11 -7.19 -22.32
C PHE A 210 -12.09 -6.86 -21.21
N ALA A 211 -11.51 -7.87 -20.56
CA ALA A 211 -10.46 -7.67 -19.57
C ALA A 211 -9.24 -6.97 -20.17
N PHE A 212 -8.84 -7.35 -21.39
CA PHE A 212 -7.74 -6.73 -22.10
C PHE A 212 -8.11 -5.37 -22.67
N TYR A 213 -9.31 -5.22 -23.24
CA TYR A 213 -9.71 -3.98 -23.89
C TYR A 213 -9.90 -2.83 -22.89
N TYR A 214 -10.64 -3.08 -21.82
CA TYR A 214 -11.00 -2.07 -20.81
C TYR A 214 -10.11 -2.10 -19.56
N GLY A 215 -9.29 -3.15 -19.39
CA GLY A 215 -8.42 -3.32 -18.22
C GLY A 215 -6.95 -2.98 -18.48
N SER A 216 -6.09 -3.36 -17.53
CA SER A 216 -4.63 -3.14 -17.65
C SER A 216 -3.97 -4.31 -18.40
N ARG A 217 -2.83 -4.07 -19.07
CA ARG A 217 -1.99 -5.14 -19.65
C ARG A 217 -1.60 -6.25 -18.66
N GLY A 218 -1.65 -5.97 -17.35
CA GLY A 218 -1.36 -6.93 -16.30
C GLY A 218 -2.30 -8.14 -16.28
N VAL A 219 -3.44 -8.09 -16.96
CA VAL A 219 -4.37 -9.23 -17.14
C VAL A 219 -3.74 -10.39 -17.94
N LEU A 220 -2.70 -10.13 -18.73
CA LEU A 220 -2.00 -11.16 -19.49
C LEU A 220 -1.28 -12.16 -18.57
N VAL A 221 -0.75 -11.71 -17.43
CA VAL A 221 0.07 -12.56 -16.55
C VAL A 221 -0.75 -13.73 -15.97
N PRO A 222 -1.94 -13.53 -15.37
CA PRO A 222 -2.81 -14.63 -14.97
C PRO A 222 -3.21 -15.58 -16.10
N ILE A 223 -3.51 -15.05 -17.29
CA ILE A 223 -3.96 -15.85 -18.43
C ILE A 223 -2.82 -16.72 -18.98
N LEU A 224 -1.63 -16.15 -19.14
CA LEU A 224 -0.43 -16.91 -19.53
C LEU A 224 -0.06 -17.94 -18.46
N GLY A 225 -0.17 -17.58 -17.18
CA GLY A 225 0.00 -18.51 -16.07
C GLY A 225 -0.96 -19.69 -16.18
N PHE A 226 -2.24 -19.43 -16.42
CA PHE A 226 -3.26 -20.47 -16.62
C PHE A 226 -2.95 -21.40 -17.79
N LEU A 227 -2.66 -20.85 -18.97
CA LEU A 227 -2.34 -21.62 -20.17
C LEU A 227 -1.09 -22.48 -19.94
N THR A 228 -0.04 -21.92 -19.33
CA THR A 228 1.23 -22.59 -19.05
C THR A 228 1.04 -23.73 -18.05
N LEU A 229 0.40 -23.46 -16.91
CA LEU A 229 0.14 -24.47 -15.88
C LEU A 229 -0.74 -25.60 -16.42
N THR A 230 -1.78 -25.26 -17.20
CA THR A 230 -2.64 -26.26 -17.84
C THR A 230 -1.84 -27.08 -18.86
N PHE A 231 -0.99 -26.47 -19.68
CA PHE A 231 -0.20 -27.21 -20.66
C PHE A 231 0.81 -28.17 -20.03
N ILE A 232 1.51 -27.73 -18.98
CA ILE A 232 2.52 -28.53 -18.27
C ILE A 232 1.86 -29.68 -17.53
N PHE A 233 0.84 -29.36 -16.72
CA PHE A 233 0.30 -30.31 -15.77
C PHE A 233 -0.88 -31.12 -16.32
N ASN A 234 -1.61 -30.69 -17.35
CA ASN A 234 -2.76 -31.48 -17.81
C ASN A 234 -2.35 -32.81 -18.49
N SER A 235 -3.12 -33.86 -18.22
CA SER A 235 -2.63 -35.25 -18.30
C SER A 235 -2.79 -35.92 -19.66
N THR A 236 -3.74 -35.51 -20.51
CA THR A 236 -3.97 -36.21 -21.79
C THR A 236 -3.54 -35.39 -23.00
N LYS A 237 -3.00 -36.08 -24.02
CA LYS A 237 -2.68 -35.49 -25.33
C LYS A 237 -3.90 -34.77 -25.94
N LYS A 238 -5.10 -35.32 -25.72
CA LYS A 238 -6.38 -34.76 -26.18
C LYS A 238 -6.68 -33.41 -25.54
N GLU A 239 -6.47 -33.27 -24.23
CA GLU A 239 -6.65 -32.00 -23.52
C GLU A 239 -5.64 -30.95 -23.97
N LYS A 240 -4.37 -31.32 -24.18
CA LYS A 240 -3.35 -30.40 -24.70
C LYS A 240 -3.68 -29.91 -26.11
N LEU A 241 -4.13 -30.79 -27.00
CA LEU A 241 -4.54 -30.40 -28.35
C LEU A 241 -5.77 -29.47 -28.33
N ARG A 242 -6.72 -29.73 -27.43
CA ARG A 242 -7.90 -28.87 -27.23
C ARG A 242 -7.51 -27.48 -26.72
N LEU A 243 -6.55 -27.41 -25.79
CA LEU A 243 -5.97 -26.15 -25.31
C LEU A 243 -5.40 -25.35 -26.49
N ILE A 244 -4.50 -25.94 -27.28
CA ILE A 244 -3.90 -25.30 -28.46
C ILE A 244 -4.97 -24.81 -29.43
N LYS A 245 -5.93 -25.67 -29.79
CA LYS A 245 -7.02 -25.34 -30.71
C LYS A 245 -7.77 -24.09 -30.28
N TYR A 246 -8.26 -24.06 -29.03
CA TYR A 246 -9.04 -22.94 -28.52
C TYR A 246 -8.18 -21.69 -28.30
N THR A 247 -6.90 -21.82 -27.94
CA THR A 247 -5.98 -20.66 -27.88
C THR A 247 -5.81 -20.02 -29.26
N VAL A 248 -5.60 -20.82 -30.31
CA VAL A 248 -5.49 -20.31 -31.70
C VAL A 248 -6.80 -19.64 -32.13
N ILE A 249 -7.96 -20.26 -31.85
CA ILE A 249 -9.27 -19.64 -32.14
C ILE A 249 -9.43 -18.32 -31.37
N SER A 250 -8.98 -18.25 -30.12
CA SER A 250 -9.07 -17.02 -29.32
C SER A 250 -8.22 -15.91 -29.93
N ILE A 251 -6.99 -16.21 -30.36
CA ILE A 251 -6.10 -15.22 -31.01
C ILE A 251 -6.75 -14.69 -32.30
N ILE A 252 -7.27 -15.57 -33.15
CA ILE A 252 -7.95 -15.17 -34.39
C ILE A 252 -9.19 -14.32 -34.07
N GLY A 253 -10.02 -14.77 -33.12
CA GLY A 253 -11.20 -14.02 -32.68
C GLY A 253 -10.84 -12.65 -32.09
N PHE A 254 -9.73 -12.56 -31.37
CA PHE A 254 -9.21 -11.32 -30.81
C PHE A 254 -8.83 -10.32 -31.91
N ILE A 255 -8.10 -10.78 -32.93
CA ILE A 255 -7.72 -9.96 -34.09
C ILE A 255 -8.97 -9.47 -34.82
N VAL A 256 -9.96 -10.34 -35.05
CA VAL A 256 -11.22 -9.96 -35.71
C VAL A 256 -11.98 -8.92 -34.87
N LEU A 257 -12.11 -9.12 -33.56
CA LEU A 257 -12.81 -8.20 -32.67
C LEU A 257 -12.13 -6.83 -32.57
N LEU A 258 -10.80 -6.77 -32.50
CA LEU A 258 -10.05 -5.51 -32.49
C LEU A 258 -10.28 -4.72 -33.77
N ASN A 259 -10.20 -5.38 -34.93
CA ASN A 259 -10.48 -4.73 -36.22
C ASN A 259 -11.95 -4.30 -36.34
N GLY A 260 -12.88 -5.12 -35.84
CA GLY A 260 -14.30 -4.78 -35.80
C GLY A 260 -14.62 -3.57 -34.92
N LEU A 261 -14.03 -3.48 -33.73
CA LEU A 261 -14.20 -2.32 -32.84
C LEU A 261 -13.61 -1.05 -33.44
N SER A 262 -12.43 -1.13 -34.05
CA SER A 262 -11.84 0.02 -34.76
C SER A 262 -12.73 0.52 -35.91
N LEU A 263 -13.50 -0.37 -36.54
CA LEU A 263 -14.43 -0.03 -37.62
C LEU A 263 -15.72 0.60 -37.05
N VAL A 264 -16.22 0.10 -35.92
CA VAL A 264 -17.38 0.68 -35.22
C VAL A 264 -17.06 2.07 -34.65
N GLU A 265 -15.88 2.25 -34.06
CA GLU A 265 -15.40 3.56 -33.58
C GLU A 265 -15.30 4.56 -34.74
N GLY A 266 -14.71 4.18 -35.87
CA GLY A 266 -14.64 5.04 -37.06
C GLY A 266 -16.00 5.34 -37.72
N LEU A 267 -17.03 4.53 -37.48
CA LEU A 267 -18.40 4.82 -37.92
C LEU A 267 -19.15 5.72 -36.93
N LEU A 268 -18.92 5.55 -35.62
CA LEU A 268 -19.53 6.39 -34.58
C LEU A 268 -18.96 7.81 -34.54
N GLU A 269 -17.70 8.01 -34.96
CA GLU A 269 -17.12 9.33 -35.21
C GLU A 269 -17.71 10.03 -36.45
N SER A 270 -18.38 9.30 -37.35
CA SER A 270 -18.89 9.84 -38.61
C SER A 270 -20.29 10.48 -38.53
N ASP A 271 -21.01 10.32 -37.42
CA ASP A 271 -22.29 10.99 -37.17
C ASP A 271 -22.08 12.14 -36.17
N GLY A 272 -22.07 13.37 -36.71
CA GLY A 272 -21.47 14.54 -36.10
C GLY A 272 -22.08 15.10 -34.81
N LEU A 273 -21.19 15.71 -34.01
CA LEU A 273 -21.45 16.77 -33.05
C LEU A 273 -20.30 17.79 -33.12
N ASP A 274 -20.64 19.08 -32.96
CA ASP A 274 -19.87 20.28 -33.28
C ASP A 274 -18.39 20.36 -32.82
N PRO A 275 -17.47 20.92 -33.65
CA PRO A 275 -16.03 21.03 -33.38
C PRO A 275 -15.64 22.21 -32.47
N ILE A 276 -16.55 22.77 -31.66
CA ILE A 276 -16.29 24.02 -30.90
C ILE A 276 -15.81 23.78 -29.45
N LEU A 277 -15.82 22.53 -28.96
CA LEU A 277 -15.40 22.19 -27.59
C LEU A 277 -14.07 21.40 -27.49
N GLU A 278 -13.40 21.13 -28.61
CA GLU A 278 -12.21 20.26 -28.65
C GLU A 278 -10.89 20.92 -28.23
N ASN A 279 -10.83 22.24 -28.12
CA ASN A 279 -9.52 22.92 -27.97
C ASN A 279 -9.01 23.13 -26.54
N GLU A 280 -9.72 22.69 -25.48
CA GLU A 280 -9.19 22.77 -24.10
C GLU A 280 -9.33 21.49 -23.26
N LEU A 281 -9.95 20.43 -23.78
CA LEU A 281 -10.06 19.14 -23.10
C LEU A 281 -9.34 18.05 -23.90
N VAL A 282 -8.01 18.02 -23.75
CA VAL A 282 -7.11 16.88 -24.01
C VAL A 282 -7.39 16.13 -25.31
N GLY A 283 -6.57 16.37 -26.34
CA GLY A 283 -6.53 15.60 -27.59
C GLY A 283 -6.38 14.09 -27.36
N ALA A 284 -7.50 13.40 -27.18
CA ALA A 284 -7.58 12.00 -26.80
C ALA A 284 -8.09 11.20 -28.00
N SER A 285 -7.24 10.35 -28.57
CA SER A 285 -7.73 9.21 -29.34
C SER A 285 -8.63 8.32 -28.47
N ASP A 286 -9.80 7.98 -28.99
CA ASP A 286 -10.85 7.15 -28.36
C ASP A 286 -10.48 5.66 -28.18
N ARG A 287 -9.25 5.26 -28.54
CA ARG A 287 -8.79 3.87 -28.57
C ARG A 287 -8.38 3.33 -27.20
N SER A 288 -8.50 2.01 -27.01
CA SER A 288 -8.00 1.31 -25.82
C SER A 288 -6.50 1.57 -25.58
N ARG A 289 -6.13 1.89 -24.33
CA ARG A 289 -4.73 2.10 -23.91
C ARG A 289 -3.81 0.95 -24.30
N ASN A 290 -4.24 -0.31 -24.15
CA ASN A 290 -3.37 -1.44 -24.45
C ASN A 290 -3.12 -1.57 -25.96
N VAL A 291 -4.09 -1.15 -26.79
CA VAL A 291 -3.93 -1.06 -28.25
C VAL A 291 -2.97 0.08 -28.60
N GLU A 292 -3.13 1.26 -27.99
CA GLU A 292 -2.19 2.39 -28.16
C GLU A 292 -0.75 1.98 -27.80
N MET A 293 -0.56 1.28 -26.68
CA MET A 293 0.77 0.82 -26.24
C MET A 293 1.38 -0.26 -27.15
N LEU A 294 0.54 -1.11 -27.79
CA LEU A 294 1.02 -2.06 -28.80
C LEU A 294 1.52 -1.33 -30.05
N LEU A 295 0.88 -0.21 -30.41
CA LEU A 295 1.25 0.61 -31.56
C LEU A 295 2.45 1.52 -31.27
N SER A 296 2.64 1.97 -30.01
CA SER A 296 3.68 2.94 -29.62
C SER A 296 5.04 2.33 -29.26
N ASN A 297 5.25 1.01 -29.42
CA ASN A 297 6.43 0.26 -28.94
C ASN A 297 6.71 0.35 -27.41
N ASP A 298 5.85 0.98 -26.61
CA ASP A 298 6.01 1.09 -25.15
C ASP A 298 5.41 -0.09 -24.37
N PHE A 299 4.95 -1.12 -25.06
CA PHE A 299 4.23 -2.25 -24.45
C PHE A 299 5.04 -2.97 -23.36
N THR A 300 6.37 -2.93 -23.41
CA THR A 300 7.27 -3.58 -22.45
C THR A 300 7.83 -2.65 -21.37
N SER A 301 7.54 -1.34 -21.44
CA SER A 301 8.12 -0.33 -20.54
C SER A 301 7.79 -0.61 -19.06
N PRO A 302 8.76 -0.55 -18.12
CA PRO A 302 8.50 -0.76 -16.71
C PRO A 302 7.81 0.46 -16.08
N ASN A 303 6.59 0.28 -15.56
CA ASN A 303 5.79 1.33 -14.89
C ASN A 303 6.36 1.70 -13.49
N GLY A 304 7.60 2.17 -13.38
CA GLY A 304 8.22 2.57 -12.11
C GLY A 304 8.65 1.42 -11.18
N ARG A 305 8.42 0.16 -11.57
CA ARG A 305 8.73 -1.03 -10.77
C ARG A 305 10.20 -1.19 -10.39
N ASN A 306 11.11 -0.72 -11.23
CA ASN A 306 12.55 -0.83 -10.96
C ASN A 306 12.92 -0.12 -9.65
N VAL A 307 12.32 1.05 -9.40
CA VAL A 307 12.47 1.79 -8.14
C VAL A 307 11.84 1.03 -6.98
N ILE A 308 10.64 0.50 -7.18
CA ILE A 308 9.90 -0.22 -6.12
C ILE A 308 10.70 -1.46 -5.67
N TYR A 309 11.24 -2.22 -6.63
CA TYR A 309 12.02 -3.41 -6.36
C TYR A 309 13.37 -3.07 -5.74
N SER A 310 14.04 -1.98 -6.14
CA SER A 310 15.29 -1.57 -5.51
C SER A 310 15.08 -1.21 -4.04
N LEU A 311 14.05 -0.43 -3.72
CA LEU A 311 13.71 -0.09 -2.32
C LEU A 311 13.44 -1.34 -1.47
N ALA A 312 12.70 -2.31 -2.01
CA ALA A 312 12.46 -3.57 -1.31
C ALA A 312 13.74 -4.39 -1.12
N ILE A 313 14.61 -4.46 -2.12
CA ILE A 313 15.90 -5.18 -2.04
C ILE A 313 16.83 -4.53 -1.02
N ASP A 314 16.89 -3.20 -0.98
CA ASP A 314 17.74 -2.49 -0.04
C ASP A 314 17.25 -2.66 1.40
N ALA A 315 15.93 -2.67 1.63
CA ALA A 315 15.34 -3.06 2.90
C ALA A 315 15.71 -4.51 3.29
N ILE A 316 15.66 -5.47 2.34
CA ILE A 316 16.08 -6.86 2.61
C ILE A 316 17.55 -6.89 3.06
N LYS A 317 18.44 -6.21 2.34
CA LYS A 317 19.88 -6.19 2.69
C LYS A 317 20.13 -5.61 4.08
N ASP A 318 19.32 -4.65 4.50
CA ASP A 318 19.49 -3.99 5.79
C ASP A 318 19.15 -4.90 6.98
N LYS A 319 18.13 -5.76 6.86
CA LYS A 319 17.60 -6.54 8.00
C LYS A 319 17.54 -8.06 7.80
N PHE A 320 18.18 -8.59 6.76
CA PHE A 320 18.33 -10.04 6.59
C PHE A 320 19.26 -10.59 7.70
N PRO A 321 18.89 -11.67 8.41
CA PRO A 321 17.87 -12.68 8.10
C PRO A 321 16.48 -12.51 8.75
N LEU A 322 16.20 -11.46 9.52
CA LEU A 322 15.00 -11.38 10.37
C LEU A 322 13.76 -10.76 9.68
N GLY A 323 13.94 -9.72 8.84
CA GLY A 323 12.85 -8.98 8.21
C GLY A 323 12.16 -7.94 9.13
N TYR A 324 11.23 -7.15 8.58
CA TYR A 324 10.57 -6.03 9.28
C TYR A 324 9.17 -6.35 9.85
N GLY A 325 8.72 -7.59 9.73
CA GLY A 325 7.39 -8.05 10.15
C GLY A 325 6.30 -7.80 9.10
N VAL A 326 5.04 -7.99 9.50
CA VAL A 326 3.87 -7.76 8.63
C VAL A 326 3.91 -6.35 8.06
N TYR A 327 3.70 -6.22 6.74
CA TYR A 327 3.77 -4.93 6.04
C TYR A 327 5.17 -4.29 6.03
N GLY A 328 6.23 -5.09 6.21
CA GLY A 328 7.61 -4.61 6.34
C GLY A 328 8.13 -3.76 5.17
N ASP A 329 7.53 -3.85 3.98
CA ASP A 329 7.88 -3.03 2.81
C ASP A 329 7.20 -1.65 2.80
N ARG A 330 6.12 -1.44 3.58
CA ARG A 330 5.35 -0.19 3.63
C ARG A 330 6.16 1.03 4.09
N PRO A 331 7.00 0.96 5.14
CA PRO A 331 7.76 2.12 5.59
C PRO A 331 8.73 2.66 4.51
N PHE A 332 9.22 1.79 3.62
CA PHE A 332 10.20 2.14 2.60
C PHE A 332 9.56 2.61 1.29
N ILE A 333 8.52 1.89 0.85
CA ILE A 333 7.86 2.15 -0.44
C ILE A 333 6.80 3.24 -0.30
N GLY A 334 6.12 3.27 0.85
CA GLY A 334 5.04 4.19 1.17
C GLY A 334 5.44 5.66 1.14
N ASP A 335 6.72 5.95 1.37
CA ASP A 335 7.26 7.30 1.29
C ASP A 335 7.24 7.89 -0.12
N ARG A 336 7.21 7.04 -1.15
CA ARG A 336 7.18 7.46 -2.56
C ARG A 336 5.90 7.07 -3.28
N PHE A 337 5.24 5.99 -2.85
CA PHE A 337 4.06 5.46 -3.49
C PHE A 337 2.95 5.22 -2.46
N ARG A 338 1.81 5.91 -2.62
CA ARG A 338 0.68 5.89 -1.69
C ARG A 338 0.20 4.50 -1.26
N TRP A 339 0.32 3.49 -2.13
CA TRP A 339 -0.11 2.12 -1.83
C TRP A 339 0.89 1.34 -0.97
N GLY A 340 2.17 1.69 -0.98
CA GLY A 340 3.21 1.19 -0.07
C GLY A 340 3.70 -0.25 -0.25
N TYR A 341 3.21 -1.04 -1.21
CA TYR A 341 3.72 -2.41 -1.44
C TYR A 341 4.65 -2.55 -2.65
N SER A 342 5.52 -3.56 -2.55
CA SER A 342 6.52 -3.92 -3.54
C SER A 342 5.97 -4.41 -4.88
N HIS A 343 4.67 -4.69 -4.99
CA HIS A 343 4.06 -5.29 -6.18
C HIS A 343 4.71 -6.61 -6.63
N ASN A 344 5.36 -7.33 -5.71
CA ASN A 344 5.98 -8.61 -5.97
C ASN A 344 5.90 -9.50 -4.73
N PHE A 345 5.17 -10.61 -4.85
CA PHE A 345 4.97 -11.60 -3.78
C PHE A 345 6.25 -12.03 -3.05
N PHE A 346 7.32 -12.31 -3.82
CA PHE A 346 8.56 -12.82 -3.24
C PHE A 346 9.28 -11.74 -2.45
N LEU A 347 9.37 -10.53 -3.00
CA LEU A 347 9.97 -9.39 -2.31
C LEU A 347 9.17 -9.04 -1.05
N GLU A 348 7.84 -8.97 -1.15
CA GLU A 348 6.98 -8.64 -0.01
C GLU A 348 7.17 -9.62 1.16
N ILE A 349 7.22 -10.93 0.87
CA ILE A 349 7.43 -11.95 1.90
C ILE A 349 8.84 -11.89 2.51
N ILE A 350 9.87 -11.70 1.70
CA ILE A 350 11.26 -11.68 2.19
C ILE A 350 11.54 -10.40 2.99
N VAL A 351 11.05 -9.23 2.55
CA VAL A 351 11.13 -7.99 3.34
C VAL A 351 10.40 -8.16 4.67
N SER A 352 9.23 -8.79 4.65
CA SER A 352 8.41 -8.97 5.86
C SER A 352 9.03 -9.97 6.83
N PHE A 353 9.54 -11.11 6.37
CA PHE A 353 9.85 -12.25 7.23
C PHE A 353 11.26 -12.83 7.08
N GLY A 354 12.12 -12.21 6.27
CA GLY A 354 13.50 -12.62 6.05
C GLY A 354 13.63 -14.10 5.69
N VAL A 355 14.43 -14.83 6.45
CA VAL A 355 14.70 -16.26 6.25
C VAL A 355 13.45 -17.12 6.43
N PHE A 356 12.55 -16.78 7.36
CA PHE A 356 11.29 -17.50 7.55
C PHE A 356 10.37 -17.31 6.34
N GLY A 357 10.39 -16.12 5.74
CA GLY A 357 9.72 -15.84 4.48
C GLY A 357 10.27 -16.71 3.33
N LEU A 358 11.59 -16.83 3.23
CA LEU A 358 12.23 -17.69 2.23
C LEU A 358 11.85 -19.17 2.42
N ILE A 359 11.88 -19.68 3.66
CA ILE A 359 11.45 -21.05 3.99
C ILE A 359 9.98 -21.26 3.59
N PHE A 360 9.11 -20.30 3.89
CA PHE A 360 7.71 -20.34 3.50
C PHE A 360 7.53 -20.41 1.98
N ILE A 361 8.24 -19.56 1.22
CA ILE A 361 8.22 -19.56 -0.25
C ILE A 361 8.66 -20.92 -0.80
N LEU A 362 9.79 -21.45 -0.34
CA LEU A 362 10.32 -22.74 -0.80
C LEU A 362 9.37 -23.88 -0.48
N GLY A 363 8.78 -23.87 0.73
CA GLY A 363 7.74 -24.81 1.12
C GLY A 363 6.51 -24.72 0.21
N LEU A 364 6.03 -23.50 -0.05
CA LEU A 364 4.89 -23.25 -0.92
C LEU A 364 5.13 -23.80 -2.33
N ILE A 365 6.29 -23.52 -2.92
CA ILE A 365 6.68 -24.02 -4.24
C ILE A 365 6.74 -25.56 -4.23
N TYR A 366 7.44 -26.15 -3.26
CA TYR A 366 7.61 -27.59 -3.15
C TYR A 366 6.27 -28.32 -3.03
N PHE A 367 5.40 -27.89 -2.11
CA PHE A 367 4.11 -28.53 -1.89
C PHE A 367 3.17 -28.34 -3.08
N THR A 368 3.16 -27.16 -3.70
CA THR A 368 2.39 -26.90 -4.91
C THR A 368 2.81 -27.84 -6.04
N TYR A 369 4.11 -27.96 -6.29
CA TYR A 369 4.64 -28.88 -7.29
C TYR A 369 4.27 -30.33 -6.98
N LYS A 370 4.42 -30.77 -5.73
CA LYS A 370 4.01 -32.10 -5.28
C LYS A 370 2.52 -32.36 -5.54
N PHE A 371 1.65 -31.41 -5.24
CA PHE A 371 0.20 -31.56 -5.39
C PHE A 371 -0.25 -31.57 -6.86
N LEU A 372 0.44 -30.85 -7.74
CA LEU A 372 0.13 -30.86 -9.17
C LEU A 372 0.62 -32.13 -9.90
N THR A 373 1.66 -32.79 -9.38
CA THR A 373 2.33 -33.93 -10.04
C THR A 373 1.86 -35.30 -9.54
N LYS A 374 1.58 -35.46 -8.25
CA LYS A 374 1.23 -36.78 -7.68
C LYS A 374 -0.23 -37.13 -7.97
N LYS A 375 -0.46 -38.35 -8.47
CA LYS A 375 -1.81 -38.90 -8.79
C LYS A 375 -2.78 -38.83 -7.61
N GLU A 376 -2.24 -38.95 -6.40
CA GLU A 376 -2.99 -38.97 -5.16
C GLU A 376 -3.73 -37.65 -4.84
N TYR A 377 -3.37 -36.54 -5.50
CA TYR A 377 -4.04 -35.24 -5.41
C TYR A 377 -4.70 -34.82 -6.72
N SER A 378 -4.88 -35.76 -7.66
CA SER A 378 -5.45 -35.48 -8.98
C SER A 378 -6.82 -34.78 -8.90
N ASP A 379 -7.61 -35.09 -7.87
CA ASP A 379 -8.90 -34.46 -7.63
C ASP A 379 -8.79 -32.95 -7.38
N TYR A 380 -7.68 -32.42 -6.85
CA TYR A 380 -7.51 -30.99 -6.55
C TYR A 380 -6.83 -30.20 -7.67
N LYS A 381 -6.28 -30.90 -8.66
CA LYS A 381 -5.35 -30.34 -9.65
C LYS A 381 -5.93 -29.17 -10.45
N GLU A 382 -7.16 -29.30 -10.91
CA GLU A 382 -7.84 -28.25 -11.67
C GLU A 382 -8.00 -26.97 -10.85
N LEU A 383 -8.51 -27.11 -9.63
CA LEU A 383 -8.70 -25.97 -8.73
C LEU A 383 -7.37 -25.31 -8.35
N LEU A 384 -6.33 -26.10 -8.11
CA LEU A 384 -4.98 -25.57 -7.87
C LEU A 384 -4.47 -24.77 -9.08
N ILE A 385 -4.67 -25.25 -10.31
CA ILE A 385 -4.27 -24.51 -11.52
C ILE A 385 -5.04 -23.18 -11.64
N VAL A 386 -6.35 -23.18 -11.42
CA VAL A 386 -7.18 -21.97 -11.42
C VAL A 386 -6.68 -20.97 -10.38
N LEU A 387 -6.50 -21.40 -9.13
CA LEU A 387 -6.05 -20.53 -8.05
C LEU A 387 -4.62 -20.02 -8.26
N LEU A 388 -3.69 -20.84 -8.71
CA LEU A 388 -2.32 -20.41 -9.01
C LEU A 388 -2.27 -19.40 -10.16
N ALA A 389 -3.07 -19.60 -11.20
CA ALA A 389 -3.19 -18.65 -12.28
C ALA A 389 -3.74 -17.31 -11.80
N MET A 390 -4.77 -17.30 -10.96
CA MET A 390 -5.25 -16.08 -10.31
C MET A 390 -4.16 -15.41 -9.46
N ASN A 391 -3.35 -16.19 -8.74
CA ASN A 391 -2.24 -15.69 -7.93
C ASN A 391 -1.05 -15.15 -8.74
N ALA A 392 -0.94 -15.44 -10.04
CA ALA A 392 0.11 -14.87 -10.88
C ALA A 392 0.02 -13.34 -10.97
N LYS A 393 -1.14 -12.74 -10.66
CA LYS A 393 -1.29 -11.30 -10.46
C LYS A 393 -0.28 -10.76 -9.43
N LEU A 394 -0.01 -11.48 -8.33
CA LEU A 394 0.87 -11.06 -7.24
C LEU A 394 2.34 -10.91 -7.64
N LEU A 395 2.72 -11.38 -8.83
CA LEU A 395 4.05 -11.12 -9.39
C LEU A 395 4.23 -9.66 -9.83
N ILE A 396 3.11 -8.96 -10.06
CA ILE A 396 3.10 -7.60 -10.58
C ILE A 396 2.07 -6.68 -9.89
N SER A 397 1.11 -7.15 -9.12
CA SER A 397 0.03 -6.28 -8.63
C SER A 397 -0.59 -6.83 -7.36
N ASP A 398 -1.22 -5.95 -6.59
CA ASP A 398 -1.71 -6.19 -5.23
C ASP A 398 -0.63 -6.66 -4.25
N THR A 399 -1.08 -6.88 -3.03
CA THR A 399 -0.38 -7.52 -1.92
C THR A 399 -1.07 -8.83 -1.59
N PHE A 400 -0.31 -9.85 -1.19
CA PHE A 400 -0.90 -11.14 -0.80
C PHE A 400 -1.83 -11.01 0.42
N TRP A 401 -1.64 -9.98 1.24
CA TRP A 401 -2.47 -9.73 2.42
C TRP A 401 -3.92 -9.45 2.06
N HIS A 402 -4.16 -8.74 0.95
CA HIS A 402 -5.50 -8.30 0.55
C HIS A 402 -6.13 -9.19 -0.52
N TYR A 403 -5.39 -10.15 -1.08
CA TYR A 403 -5.81 -10.86 -2.28
C TYR A 403 -6.59 -12.15 -1.97
N ASP A 404 -7.88 -12.16 -2.31
CA ASP A 404 -8.82 -13.26 -2.01
C ASP A 404 -8.30 -14.62 -2.49
N PHE A 405 -7.81 -14.70 -3.74
CA PHE A 405 -7.37 -15.95 -4.33
C PHE A 405 -6.09 -16.51 -3.69
N PHE A 406 -5.26 -15.68 -3.04
CA PHE A 406 -4.14 -16.17 -2.24
C PHE A 406 -4.66 -16.92 -1.02
N TRP A 407 -5.58 -16.32 -0.27
CA TRP A 407 -6.19 -16.94 0.89
C TRP A 407 -7.08 -18.13 0.53
N ALA A 408 -7.73 -18.11 -0.64
CA ALA A 408 -8.42 -19.29 -1.19
C ALA A 408 -7.44 -20.46 -1.38
N PHE A 409 -6.26 -20.16 -1.93
CA PHE A 409 -5.19 -21.14 -2.14
C PHE A 409 -4.69 -21.72 -0.81
N ILE A 410 -4.45 -20.87 0.20
CA ILE A 410 -4.12 -21.32 1.56
C ILE A 410 -5.21 -22.26 2.12
N GLY A 411 -6.49 -21.94 1.91
CA GLY A 411 -7.60 -22.82 2.33
C GLY A 411 -7.55 -24.21 1.70
N ILE A 412 -7.23 -24.30 0.40
CA ILE A 412 -7.06 -25.59 -0.28
C ILE A 412 -5.85 -26.36 0.26
N LEU A 413 -4.73 -25.68 0.52
CA LEU A 413 -3.57 -26.33 1.13
C LEU A 413 -3.93 -26.92 2.50
N ILE A 414 -4.66 -26.17 3.35
CA ILE A 414 -5.13 -26.66 4.65
C ILE A 414 -6.00 -27.91 4.48
N ILE A 415 -6.95 -27.92 3.53
CA ILE A 415 -7.79 -29.11 3.25
C ILE A 415 -6.89 -30.31 2.90
N ILE A 416 -5.98 -30.16 1.94
CA ILE A 416 -5.11 -31.25 1.48
C ILE A 416 -4.24 -31.79 2.62
N PHE A 417 -3.66 -30.91 3.45
CA PHE A 417 -2.80 -31.33 4.57
C PHE A 417 -3.58 -32.00 5.71
N THR A 418 -4.84 -31.66 5.89
CA THR A 418 -5.64 -32.09 7.04
C THR A 418 -6.60 -33.23 6.74
N ASP A 419 -6.95 -33.46 5.48
CA ASP A 419 -7.79 -34.59 5.04
C ASP A 419 -7.13 -35.95 5.32
N ARG A 420 -5.80 -36.01 5.29
CA ARG A 420 -5.03 -37.24 5.52
C ARG A 420 -4.52 -37.41 6.94
N LYS A 421 -4.63 -36.37 7.78
CA LYS A 421 -4.11 -36.38 9.15
C LYS A 421 -5.25 -36.43 10.17
N MET A 422 -5.17 -37.39 11.10
CA MET A 422 -6.05 -37.44 12.26
C MET A 422 -5.67 -36.37 13.29
N VAL A 423 -6.03 -35.12 13.02
CA VAL A 423 -5.96 -34.05 14.02
C VAL A 423 -7.20 -34.13 14.90
N LYS A 424 -7.00 -34.38 16.21
CA LYS A 424 -8.10 -34.48 17.19
C LYS A 424 -8.74 -33.09 17.39
N PRO A 425 -10.08 -32.95 17.29
CA PRO A 425 -10.75 -31.65 17.48
C PRO A 425 -10.42 -30.98 18.83
N LYS A 426 -10.30 -31.78 19.91
CA LYS A 426 -9.91 -31.27 21.23
C LYS A 426 -8.58 -30.50 21.21
N PHE A 427 -7.58 -30.99 20.47
CA PHE A 427 -6.30 -30.29 20.35
C PHE A 427 -6.47 -28.92 19.68
N LEU A 428 -7.24 -28.86 18.59
CA LEU A 428 -7.52 -27.60 17.89
C LEU A 428 -8.29 -26.60 18.75
N THR A 429 -9.19 -27.08 19.62
CA THR A 429 -9.91 -26.24 20.58
C THR A 429 -8.96 -25.66 21.63
N TYR A 430 -8.07 -26.48 22.22
CA TYR A 430 -7.07 -25.98 23.17
C TYR A 430 -6.14 -24.98 22.50
N LEU A 431 -5.63 -25.29 21.29
CA LEU A 431 -4.78 -24.37 20.54
C LEU A 431 -5.49 -23.04 20.24
N ALA A 432 -6.73 -23.09 19.76
CA ALA A 432 -7.50 -21.87 19.48
C ALA A 432 -7.71 -21.04 20.74
N SER A 433 -8.00 -21.68 21.88
CA SER A 433 -8.19 -21.00 23.17
C SER A 433 -6.88 -20.36 23.66
N SER A 434 -5.76 -21.06 23.58
CA SER A 434 -4.44 -20.54 23.95
C SER A 434 -4.02 -19.36 23.06
N LEU A 435 -4.20 -19.47 21.74
CA LEU A 435 -3.89 -18.40 20.81
C LEU A 435 -4.81 -17.19 21.03
N PHE A 436 -6.09 -17.40 21.35
CA PHE A 436 -7.01 -16.31 21.68
C PHE A 436 -6.57 -15.55 22.94
N ILE A 437 -6.20 -16.25 24.01
CA ILE A 437 -5.68 -15.62 25.23
C ILE A 437 -4.41 -14.82 24.92
N LEU A 438 -3.50 -15.38 24.13
CA LEU A 438 -2.27 -14.68 23.71
C LEU A 438 -2.57 -13.42 22.89
N ASN A 439 -3.58 -13.45 22.01
CA ASN A 439 -4.03 -12.26 21.28
C ASN A 439 -4.51 -11.14 22.22
N ILE A 440 -5.31 -11.48 23.24
CA ILE A 440 -5.78 -10.49 24.23
C ILE A 440 -4.59 -9.88 24.98
N LEU A 441 -3.64 -10.71 25.43
CA LEU A 441 -2.45 -10.23 26.14
C LEU A 441 -1.59 -9.31 25.26
N LEU A 442 -1.30 -9.72 24.03
CA LEU A 442 -0.53 -8.91 23.08
C LEU A 442 -1.24 -7.62 22.68
N LEU A 443 -2.57 -7.65 22.55
CA LEU A 443 -3.35 -6.45 22.28
C LEU A 443 -3.27 -5.46 23.46
N GLY A 444 -3.35 -5.95 24.70
CA GLY A 444 -3.16 -5.12 25.90
C GLY A 444 -1.77 -4.51 25.96
N ILE A 445 -0.73 -5.30 25.69
CA ILE A 445 0.67 -4.83 25.62
C ILE A 445 0.83 -3.78 24.52
N PHE A 446 0.31 -4.05 23.32
CA PHE A 446 0.36 -3.10 22.20
C PHE A 446 -0.29 -1.77 22.58
N ILE A 447 -1.52 -1.78 23.10
CA ILE A 447 -2.22 -0.56 23.49
C ILE A 447 -1.42 0.20 24.56
N ASN A 448 -0.87 -0.47 25.56
CA ASN A 448 -0.09 0.21 26.62
C ASN A 448 1.16 0.89 26.05
N ILE A 449 1.95 0.16 25.28
CA ILE A 449 3.18 0.67 24.66
C ILE A 449 2.86 1.81 23.69
N ASP A 450 1.80 1.69 22.91
CA ASP A 450 1.46 2.65 21.87
C ASP A 450 0.87 3.95 22.44
N ILE A 451 0.18 3.89 23.59
CA ILE A 451 -0.20 5.10 24.36
C ILE A 451 1.04 5.84 24.85
N GLU A 452 2.03 5.12 25.39
CA GLU A 452 3.28 5.72 25.88
C GLU A 452 4.12 6.33 24.76
N ARG A 453 4.06 5.76 23.55
CA ARG A 453 4.77 6.28 22.37
C ARG A 453 4.12 7.52 21.77
N GLN A 454 2.83 7.77 22.03
CA GLN A 454 2.06 8.80 21.35
C GLN A 454 2.44 10.22 21.80
N LYS A 455 3.52 10.75 21.23
CA LYS A 455 4.00 12.12 21.51
C LYS A 455 3.20 13.19 20.76
N TYR A 456 2.70 12.87 19.57
CA TYR A 456 2.07 13.83 18.67
C TYR A 456 0.64 13.42 18.27
N LYS A 457 -0.24 14.43 18.13
CA LYS A 457 -1.52 14.30 17.42
C LYS A 457 -1.29 14.64 15.94
N THR A 458 -2.19 14.18 15.07
CA THR A 458 -2.21 14.64 13.69
C THR A 458 -2.46 16.15 13.66
N LEU A 459 -1.55 16.88 13.02
CA LEU A 459 -1.66 18.33 12.82
C LEU A 459 -2.13 18.61 11.39
N ASP A 460 -3.34 19.13 11.26
CA ASP A 460 -3.87 19.57 9.98
C ASP A 460 -3.30 20.96 9.64
N ILE A 461 -2.71 21.09 8.44
CA ILE A 461 -2.18 22.36 7.95
C ILE A 461 -3.28 23.05 7.14
N ASN A 462 -3.73 24.19 7.65
CA ASN A 462 -4.89 24.90 7.09
C ASN A 462 -4.50 26.13 6.26
N ASN A 463 -3.24 26.57 6.37
CA ASN A 463 -2.70 27.72 5.65
C ASN A 463 -1.33 27.36 5.06
N PRO A 464 -0.93 27.95 3.92
CA PRO A 464 0.43 27.81 3.40
C PRO A 464 1.45 28.16 4.49
N THR A 465 2.27 27.21 4.88
CA THR A 465 3.21 27.35 6.01
C THR A 465 4.60 26.96 5.54
N VAL A 466 5.64 27.64 6.00
CA VAL A 466 7.03 27.33 5.69
C VAL A 466 7.87 27.22 6.96
N VAL A 467 8.74 26.22 6.99
CA VAL A 467 9.83 26.10 7.97
C VAL A 467 11.14 26.21 7.21
N LEU A 468 11.90 27.26 7.50
CA LEU A 468 13.25 27.46 6.97
C LEU A 468 14.26 26.85 7.93
N THR A 469 15.07 25.92 7.43
CA THR A 469 16.08 25.21 8.23
C THR A 469 17.49 25.45 7.69
N PHE A 470 18.47 25.54 8.59
CA PHE A 470 19.85 25.87 8.25
C PHE A 470 20.81 24.86 8.89
N ASP A 471 21.63 24.18 8.09
CA ASP A 471 22.54 23.14 8.57
C ASP A 471 23.91 23.72 9.00
N ASN A 472 24.51 23.11 10.02
CA ASN A 472 25.90 23.27 10.47
C ASN A 472 26.33 24.68 10.97
N SER A 473 25.47 25.69 10.91
CA SER A 473 25.54 26.95 11.68
C SER A 473 26.93 27.58 11.79
N SER A 474 27.52 27.85 10.62
CA SER A 474 28.68 28.73 10.44
C SER A 474 28.35 30.22 10.64
N GLU A 475 29.36 31.11 10.62
CA GLU A 475 29.14 32.58 10.63
C GLU A 475 28.20 33.05 9.50
N ASP A 476 28.12 32.31 8.39
CA ASP A 476 27.21 32.60 7.28
C ASP A 476 25.73 32.50 7.69
N ASN A 477 25.39 31.63 8.65
CA ASN A 477 24.03 31.51 9.16
C ASN A 477 23.63 32.71 10.03
N TYR A 478 24.59 33.48 10.55
CA TYR A 478 24.28 34.75 11.23
C TYR A 478 23.78 35.81 10.25
N GLU A 479 24.43 35.95 9.08
CA GLU A 479 23.99 36.90 8.05
C GLU A 479 22.56 36.57 7.55
N ILE A 480 22.26 35.29 7.36
CA ILE A 480 20.92 34.82 7.02
C ILE A 480 19.89 35.12 8.13
N TYR A 481 20.29 34.93 9.38
CA TYR A 481 19.48 35.34 10.53
C TYR A 481 19.18 36.85 10.50
N GLU A 482 20.17 37.70 10.21
CA GLU A 482 19.96 39.16 10.15
C GLU A 482 18.96 39.53 9.05
N ILE A 483 19.09 38.93 7.86
CA ILE A 483 18.16 39.14 6.73
C ILE A 483 16.71 38.78 7.13
N LEU A 484 16.51 37.68 7.85
CA LEU A 484 15.19 37.26 8.31
C LEU A 484 14.67 38.11 9.47
N ARG A 485 15.53 38.46 10.43
CA ARG A 485 15.23 39.34 11.57
C ARG A 485 14.75 40.71 11.10
N ASP A 486 15.40 41.29 10.10
CA ASP A 486 15.03 42.60 9.55
C ASP A 486 13.65 42.59 8.88
N LYS A 487 13.14 41.41 8.51
CA LYS A 487 11.79 41.19 7.99
C LYS A 487 10.79 40.71 9.05
N GLY A 488 11.20 40.59 10.32
CA GLY A 488 10.34 40.09 11.41
C GLY A 488 10.10 38.58 11.36
N LEU A 489 10.96 37.82 10.67
CA LEU A 489 10.81 36.38 10.44
C LEU A 489 11.76 35.57 11.33
N LYS A 490 11.43 34.28 11.53
CA LYS A 490 12.22 33.32 12.31
C LYS A 490 12.62 32.11 11.44
N GLY A 491 13.57 31.33 11.94
CA GLY A 491 14.02 30.08 11.33
C GLY A 491 14.55 29.10 12.37
N THR A 492 14.95 27.92 11.88
CA THR A 492 15.51 26.83 12.70
C THR A 492 16.93 26.51 12.25
N SER A 493 17.89 26.61 13.15
CA SER A 493 19.28 26.23 12.92
C SER A 493 19.56 24.85 13.50
N PHE A 494 20.05 23.92 12.68
CA PHE A 494 20.65 22.68 13.14
C PHE A 494 22.14 22.90 13.40
N ILE A 495 22.58 22.80 14.65
CA ILE A 495 23.93 23.15 15.08
C ILE A 495 24.71 21.92 15.56
N ASP A 496 25.98 21.83 15.18
CA ASP A 496 26.89 20.86 15.79
C ASP A 496 27.44 21.47 17.08
N ILE A 497 26.77 21.16 18.20
CA ILE A 497 27.09 21.76 19.50
C ILE A 497 28.55 21.54 19.93
N ASP A 498 29.21 20.51 19.41
CA ASP A 498 30.61 20.19 19.75
C ASP A 498 31.61 21.15 19.09
N LYS A 499 31.17 21.89 18.07
CA LYS A 499 32.00 22.85 17.32
C LYS A 499 31.69 24.30 17.66
N VAL A 500 30.71 24.56 18.54
CA VAL A 500 30.44 25.91 19.04
C VAL A 500 31.71 26.48 19.68
N ASN A 501 31.98 27.76 19.44
CA ASN A 501 33.22 28.46 19.82
C ASN A 501 34.51 28.03 19.08
N THR A 502 34.43 27.17 18.05
CA THR A 502 35.57 26.90 17.16
C THR A 502 35.58 27.83 15.95
N ASN A 503 36.71 27.93 15.24
CA ASN A 503 36.85 28.81 14.07
C ASN A 503 35.81 28.43 12.99
N ASN A 504 35.13 29.44 12.43
CA ASN A 504 34.07 29.34 11.41
C ASN A 504 32.69 28.87 11.92
N TYR A 505 32.48 28.72 13.23
CA TYR A 505 31.18 28.38 13.83
C TYR A 505 30.66 29.49 14.73
N LEU A 506 29.34 29.53 14.97
CA LEU A 506 28.73 30.53 15.84
C LEU A 506 29.31 30.48 17.26
N LYS A 507 29.49 31.67 17.84
CA LYS A 507 29.93 31.87 19.22
C LYS A 507 28.74 31.85 20.17
N GLU A 508 28.98 31.48 21.42
CA GLU A 508 27.93 31.39 22.45
C GLU A 508 27.07 32.65 22.59
N ASN A 509 27.69 33.84 22.62
CA ASN A 509 26.94 35.10 22.73
C ASN A 509 25.98 35.31 21.55
N THR A 510 26.42 34.97 20.34
CA THR A 510 25.63 35.06 19.12
C THR A 510 24.42 34.12 19.17
N LEU A 511 24.61 32.89 19.65
CA LEU A 511 23.52 31.93 19.83
C LEU A 511 22.47 32.44 20.82
N LYS A 512 22.91 33.02 21.94
CA LYS A 512 22.01 33.61 22.95
C LYS A 512 21.21 34.78 22.38
N ASP A 513 21.84 35.65 21.60
CA ASP A 513 21.16 36.79 20.96
C ASP A 513 20.08 36.32 19.97
N MET A 514 20.38 35.30 19.16
CA MET A 514 19.42 34.69 18.24
C MET A 514 18.28 34.00 19.00
N ALA A 515 18.59 33.23 20.05
CA ALA A 515 17.60 32.55 20.86
C ALA A 515 16.63 33.54 21.53
N ASN A 516 17.14 34.67 22.04
CA ASN A 516 16.33 35.72 22.66
C ASN A 516 15.33 36.37 21.69
N TYR A 517 15.63 36.41 20.39
CA TYR A 517 14.71 36.86 19.34
C TYR A 517 13.64 35.79 19.01
N GLY A 518 13.81 34.55 19.48
CA GLY A 518 12.93 33.41 19.21
C GLY A 518 13.40 32.54 18.06
N TRP A 519 14.69 32.56 17.72
CA TRP A 519 15.29 31.62 16.79
C TRP A 519 15.38 30.22 17.40
N ASP A 520 15.10 29.20 16.60
CA ASP A 520 15.05 27.81 17.04
C ASP A 520 16.39 27.09 16.79
N PHE A 521 16.85 26.31 17.77
CA PHE A 521 18.11 25.57 17.72
C PHE A 521 17.88 24.07 17.93
N GLN A 522 18.33 23.27 16.98
CA GLN A 522 18.16 21.82 16.94
C GLN A 522 19.50 21.14 16.61
N ASP A 523 19.61 19.82 16.71
CA ASP A 523 20.91 19.15 16.70
C ASP A 523 21.35 18.65 15.32
N PHE A 524 22.52 19.11 14.86
CA PHE A 524 23.12 18.63 13.62
C PHE A 524 24.03 17.44 13.88
N ILE A 525 23.83 16.36 13.13
CA ILE A 525 24.64 15.15 13.25
C ILE A 525 25.63 15.09 12.10
N ALA A 526 26.90 15.37 12.39
CA ALA A 526 28.00 15.32 11.43
C ALA A 526 28.23 13.91 10.85
N GLU A 527 28.85 13.82 9.65
CA GLU A 527 29.05 12.54 8.95
C GLU A 527 29.91 11.54 9.73
N ASP A 528 30.87 12.04 10.52
CA ASP A 528 31.75 11.23 11.35
C ASP A 528 30.97 10.50 12.47
N ASN A 529 29.80 11.03 12.86
CA ASN A 529 28.92 10.44 13.86
C ASN A 529 27.92 9.49 13.19
N SER A 530 28.40 8.31 12.81
CA SER A 530 27.58 7.28 12.18
C SER A 530 26.61 6.64 13.19
N LEU A 531 25.46 7.28 13.42
CA LEU A 531 24.42 6.80 14.35
C LEU A 531 23.99 5.36 14.05
N ASP A 532 23.97 4.97 12.77
CA ASP A 532 23.63 3.61 12.32
C ASP A 532 24.61 2.52 12.81
N LYS A 533 25.78 2.91 13.33
CA LYS A 533 26.81 2.00 13.86
C LYS A 533 26.88 2.00 15.38
N MET A 534 26.19 2.92 16.05
CA MET A 534 26.19 3.03 17.51
C MET A 534 25.22 1.99 18.10
N SER A 535 25.64 1.38 19.21
CA SER A 535 24.77 0.60 20.09
C SER A 535 23.78 1.51 20.83
N LYS A 536 22.75 0.92 21.43
CA LYS A 536 21.73 1.69 22.19
C LYS A 536 22.33 2.51 23.33
N GLU A 537 23.30 1.93 24.05
CA GLU A 537 24.00 2.62 25.15
C GLU A 537 24.88 3.76 24.62
N GLU A 538 25.53 3.58 23.47
CA GLU A 538 26.29 4.65 22.82
C GLU A 538 25.37 5.78 22.35
N LEU A 539 24.21 5.47 21.79
CA LEU A 539 23.20 6.47 21.40
C LEU A 539 22.70 7.25 22.62
N GLU A 540 22.41 6.57 23.74
CA GLU A 540 22.01 7.20 25.00
C GLU A 540 23.04 8.22 25.48
N ASN A 541 24.29 7.78 25.63
CA ASN A 541 25.38 8.62 26.08
C ASN A 541 25.65 9.77 25.12
N PHE A 542 25.54 9.53 23.81
CA PHE A 542 25.70 10.54 22.77
C PHE A 542 24.66 11.66 22.92
N PHE A 543 23.37 11.32 23.00
CA PHE A 543 22.31 12.32 23.10
C PHE A 543 22.25 13.01 24.46
N GLU A 544 22.55 12.31 25.56
CA GLU A 544 22.64 12.95 26.89
C GLU A 544 23.80 13.95 26.95
N SER A 545 24.96 13.60 26.39
CA SER A 545 26.10 14.52 26.28
C SER A 545 25.75 15.77 25.48
N LYS A 546 25.10 15.60 24.32
CA LYS A 546 24.60 16.73 23.52
C LYS A 546 23.60 17.57 24.32
N ARG A 547 22.60 16.94 24.95
CA ARG A 547 21.56 17.61 25.75
C ARG A 547 22.17 18.52 26.83
N LEU A 548 23.13 18.01 27.60
CA LEU A 548 23.80 18.79 28.65
C LEU A 548 24.52 20.02 28.08
N LYS A 549 25.20 19.89 26.92
CA LYS A 549 25.90 21.02 26.28
C LYS A 549 24.95 22.14 25.83
N TYR A 550 23.76 21.81 25.33
CA TYR A 550 22.75 22.83 25.00
C TYR A 550 22.30 23.60 26.25
N LEU A 551 22.03 22.86 27.34
CA LEU A 551 21.61 23.45 28.61
C LEU A 551 22.71 24.31 29.24
N ASP A 552 23.97 23.88 29.17
CA ASP A 552 25.12 24.65 29.67
C ASP A 552 25.30 25.98 28.93
N LEU A 553 24.92 26.05 27.65
CA LEU A 553 24.90 27.28 26.85
C LEU A 553 23.64 28.12 27.08
N GLY A 554 22.71 27.69 27.92
CA GLY A 554 21.45 28.37 28.19
C GLY A 554 20.43 28.29 27.05
N LEU A 555 20.59 27.31 26.15
CA LEU A 555 19.64 27.03 25.08
C LEU A 555 18.59 26.01 25.54
N GLU A 556 17.47 25.95 24.83
CA GLU A 556 16.48 24.89 25.02
C GLU A 556 17.04 23.52 24.60
N GLU A 557 16.47 22.45 25.16
CA GLU A 557 16.83 21.09 24.79
C GLU A 557 16.44 20.81 23.33
N PRO A 558 17.37 20.34 22.47
CA PRO A 558 17.06 20.08 21.07
C PRO A 558 16.17 18.83 20.95
N LYS A 559 14.97 19.02 20.40
CA LYS A 559 13.99 17.95 20.19
C LYS A 559 14.14 17.27 18.83
N ALA A 560 14.75 17.92 17.85
CA ALA A 560 14.92 17.44 16.50
C ALA A 560 16.39 17.24 16.12
N ILE A 561 16.64 16.37 15.14
CA ILE A 561 17.97 16.17 14.55
C ILE A 561 17.97 16.33 13.03
N ALA A 562 19.11 16.72 12.48
CA ALA A 562 19.39 16.73 11.04
C ALA A 562 20.68 15.94 10.74
N PRO A 563 20.56 14.73 10.16
CA PRO A 563 21.72 13.94 9.75
C PRO A 563 22.37 14.49 8.47
N SER A 564 23.67 14.72 8.51
CA SER A 564 24.47 15.20 7.37
C SER A 564 24.40 14.28 6.15
N SER A 565 24.44 12.96 6.38
CA SER A 565 24.36 11.89 5.36
C SER A 565 23.04 11.86 4.59
N GLY A 566 22.04 12.64 5.03
CA GLY A 566 20.73 12.75 4.40
C GLY A 566 19.76 11.59 4.68
N GLY A 567 20.17 10.59 5.46
CA GLY A 567 19.32 9.45 5.82
C GLY A 567 19.78 8.72 7.08
N ILE A 568 18.83 8.08 7.76
CA ILE A 568 19.04 7.18 8.90
C ILE A 568 18.28 5.88 8.62
N LYS A 569 18.83 4.74 9.05
CA LYS A 569 18.15 3.44 8.96
C LYS A 569 16.92 3.39 9.85
N LEU A 570 15.89 2.65 9.44
CA LEU A 570 14.65 2.54 10.21
C LEU A 570 14.88 2.04 11.64
N ASP A 571 15.75 1.05 11.84
CA ASP A 571 16.04 0.50 13.16
C ASP A 571 16.75 1.53 14.06
N THR A 572 17.67 2.31 13.49
CA THR A 572 18.32 3.41 14.19
C THR A 572 17.34 4.53 14.49
N THR A 573 16.40 4.86 13.58
CA THR A 573 15.30 5.77 13.89
C THR A 573 14.49 5.28 15.09
N LEU A 574 14.15 3.99 15.16
CA LEU A 574 13.41 3.39 16.26
C LEU A 574 14.15 3.51 17.60
N ASP A 575 15.47 3.34 17.60
CA ASP A 575 16.31 3.47 18.80
C ASP A 575 16.47 4.92 19.25
N ILE A 576 16.34 5.88 18.33
CA ILE A 576 16.43 7.33 18.59
C ILE A 576 15.11 7.93 19.12
N LEU A 577 13.95 7.29 18.86
CA LEU A 577 12.60 7.78 19.23
C LEU A 577 12.46 8.20 20.71
N GLN A 578 13.22 7.56 21.59
CA GLN A 578 13.21 7.84 23.02
C GLN A 578 13.95 9.15 23.38
N TYR A 579 14.93 9.56 22.58
CA TYR A 579 15.80 10.72 22.85
C TYR A 579 15.46 11.95 22.01
N LYS A 580 14.88 11.75 20.82
CA LYS A 580 14.54 12.83 19.88
C LYS A 580 13.13 12.63 19.36
N ASN A 581 12.44 13.73 19.14
CA ASN A 581 11.05 13.74 18.73
C ASN A 581 10.89 13.99 17.22
N ALA A 582 11.91 14.52 16.54
CA ALA A 582 11.86 14.70 15.10
C ALA A 582 13.21 14.46 14.40
N ILE A 583 13.14 14.06 13.13
CA ILE A 583 14.28 13.88 12.24
C ILE A 583 13.97 14.56 10.92
N ARG A 584 14.76 15.59 10.59
CA ARG A 584 14.74 16.24 9.27
C ARG A 584 15.70 15.50 8.33
N LEU A 585 15.18 15.07 7.19
CA LEU A 585 15.91 14.32 6.17
C LEU A 585 16.15 15.18 4.92
N LYS A 586 17.33 15.03 4.30
CA LYS A 586 17.69 15.74 3.08
C LYS A 586 17.15 15.00 1.85
N GLY A 587 16.49 15.74 0.95
CA GLY A 587 16.42 15.37 -0.47
C GLY A 587 15.77 14.03 -0.82
N ARG A 588 14.92 13.41 0.03
CA ARG A 588 14.19 12.20 -0.38
C ARG A 588 13.34 12.52 -1.62
N LYS A 589 13.50 11.71 -2.67
CA LYS A 589 12.79 11.85 -3.96
C LYS A 589 11.29 11.54 -3.83
N ARG A 590 10.51 12.47 -3.25
CA ARG A 590 9.05 12.49 -3.37
C ARG A 590 8.65 13.19 -4.66
N SER A 591 7.46 12.88 -5.17
CA SER A 591 6.88 13.64 -6.28
C SER A 591 6.50 15.07 -5.86
N VAL A 592 6.29 15.29 -4.55
CA VAL A 592 5.95 16.59 -3.95
C VAL A 592 6.48 16.67 -2.51
N TYR A 593 7.00 17.83 -2.09
CA TYR A 593 7.67 18.03 -0.78
C TYR A 593 6.77 18.55 0.35
N TYR A 594 5.50 18.88 0.07
CA TYR A 594 4.64 19.50 1.07
C TYR A 594 3.86 18.50 1.93
N TYR A 595 3.33 18.98 3.06
CA TYR A 595 2.47 18.26 4.00
C TYR A 595 1.14 19.02 4.22
N THR A 596 0.01 18.41 3.86
CA THR A 596 -1.32 18.95 4.22
C THR A 596 -1.75 18.52 5.62
N GLU A 597 -1.24 17.37 6.07
CA GLU A 597 -1.35 16.86 7.43
C GLU A 597 0.03 16.35 7.85
N LEU A 598 0.41 16.57 9.11
CA LEU A 598 1.56 15.93 9.74
C LEU A 598 1.07 14.86 10.70
N LYS A 599 1.39 13.60 10.41
CA LYS A 599 1.14 12.48 11.32
C LYS A 599 2.31 12.29 12.27
N GLU A 600 2.07 11.50 13.31
CA GLU A 600 3.10 11.15 14.28
C GLU A 600 4.34 10.55 13.62
N SER A 601 4.19 9.64 12.64
CA SER A 601 5.36 9.07 11.97
C SER A 601 6.13 10.07 11.12
N ASP A 602 5.47 11.12 10.61
CA ASP A 602 6.09 12.09 9.71
C ASP A 602 7.19 12.90 10.42
N PHE A 603 7.04 13.16 11.72
CA PHE A 603 8.06 13.85 12.53
C PHE A 603 9.41 13.15 12.48
N TYR A 604 9.45 11.83 12.32
CA TYR A 604 10.69 11.04 12.25
C TYR A 604 11.23 10.84 10.82
N LYS A 605 10.61 11.53 9.85
CA LYS A 605 10.99 11.51 8.43
C LYS A 605 10.55 12.79 7.72
N LEU A 606 10.80 13.93 8.35
CA LEU A 606 10.45 15.24 7.80
C LEU A 606 11.35 15.54 6.60
N ASN A 607 10.78 15.52 5.40
CA ASN A 607 11.53 15.71 4.18
C ASN A 607 11.69 17.21 3.94
N ALA A 608 12.94 17.66 3.86
CA ALA A 608 13.27 19.02 3.52
C ALA A 608 13.79 19.12 2.07
N LEU A 609 13.36 20.17 1.38
CA LEU A 609 13.79 20.51 0.03
C LEU A 609 15.02 21.42 0.10
N ASN A 610 16.10 21.03 -0.60
CA ASN A 610 17.31 21.85 -0.70
C ASN A 610 17.00 23.04 -1.62
N ILE A 611 17.23 24.25 -1.14
CA ILE A 611 17.05 25.45 -1.96
C ILE A 611 18.23 25.71 -2.90
N GLU A 612 19.40 25.12 -2.66
CA GLU A 612 20.63 25.35 -3.44
C GLU A 612 21.00 24.20 -4.39
N GLY A 613 20.31 23.06 -4.30
CA GLY A 613 20.90 21.79 -4.72
C GLY A 613 20.24 21.04 -5.88
N HIS A 614 19.15 21.54 -6.48
CA HIS A 614 18.39 20.73 -7.45
C HIS A 614 18.99 20.74 -8.86
N ASP A 615 19.44 21.90 -9.37
CA ASP A 615 20.01 22.03 -10.71
C ASP A 615 21.26 22.94 -10.68
N PRO A 616 22.37 22.60 -11.35
CA PRO A 616 23.54 23.48 -11.42
C PRO A 616 23.25 24.83 -12.09
N ASN A 617 22.16 24.96 -12.86
CA ASN A 617 21.69 26.23 -13.39
C ASN A 617 20.75 26.91 -12.37
N LEU A 618 21.13 28.12 -11.95
CA LEU A 618 20.43 28.89 -10.92
C LEU A 618 18.97 29.20 -11.28
N GLU A 619 18.68 29.58 -12.53
CA GLU A 619 17.32 29.88 -12.99
C GLU A 619 16.43 28.65 -12.96
N LYS A 620 16.93 27.51 -13.47
CA LYS A 620 16.18 26.23 -13.42
C LYS A 620 15.94 25.76 -12.00
N ASN A 621 16.91 25.96 -11.10
CA ASN A 621 16.76 25.67 -9.69
C ASN A 621 15.67 26.57 -9.09
N MET A 622 15.69 27.87 -9.37
CA MET A 622 14.64 28.81 -8.91
C MET A 622 13.25 28.45 -9.40
N ASP A 623 13.10 28.14 -10.69
CA ASP A 623 11.82 27.71 -11.27
C ASP A 623 11.28 26.46 -10.59
N TYR A 624 12.18 25.51 -10.28
CA TYR A 624 11.81 24.30 -9.55
C TYR A 624 11.32 24.60 -8.13
N ILE A 625 12.05 25.43 -7.37
CA ILE A 625 11.68 25.81 -6.00
C ILE A 625 10.37 26.59 -5.99
N LYS A 626 10.21 27.60 -6.86
CA LYS A 626 8.96 28.37 -7.00
C LYS A 626 7.78 27.47 -7.32
N LYS A 627 7.95 26.49 -8.20
CA LYS A 627 6.91 25.51 -8.52
C LYS A 627 6.52 24.66 -7.30
N GLN A 628 7.47 24.26 -6.45
CA GLN A 628 7.14 23.56 -5.20
C GLN A 628 6.40 24.47 -4.20
N ILE A 629 6.77 25.74 -4.13
CA ILE A 629 6.07 26.76 -3.32
C ILE A 629 4.63 26.93 -3.81
N GLU A 630 4.40 27.04 -5.13
CA GLU A 630 3.07 27.12 -5.72
C GLU A 630 2.23 25.88 -5.41
N PHE A 631 2.82 24.68 -5.52
CA PHE A 631 2.14 23.45 -5.13
C PHE A 631 1.75 23.44 -3.65
N ALA A 632 2.63 23.86 -2.75
CA ALA A 632 2.32 23.95 -1.33
C ALA A 632 1.21 24.98 -1.06
N LYS A 633 1.27 26.14 -1.72
CA LYS A 633 0.27 27.21 -1.61
C LYS A 633 -1.12 26.73 -2.05
N ASN A 634 -1.21 26.15 -3.25
CA ASN A 634 -2.48 25.70 -3.82
C ASN A 634 -3.16 24.59 -3.01
N ASN A 635 -2.41 23.90 -2.14
CA ASN A 635 -2.90 22.84 -1.28
C ASN A 635 -2.98 23.25 0.20
N ASN A 636 -2.74 24.52 0.55
CA ASN A 636 -2.65 25.00 1.94
C ASN A 636 -1.73 24.13 2.81
N ALA A 637 -0.52 23.87 2.32
CA ALA A 637 0.37 22.88 2.90
C ALA A 637 1.62 23.49 3.54
N LEU A 638 2.25 22.69 4.40
CA LEU A 638 3.55 22.96 5.01
C LEU A 638 4.67 22.58 4.04
N LEU A 639 5.62 23.48 3.82
CA LEU A 639 6.86 23.24 3.09
C LEU A 639 8.06 23.39 4.04
N ILE A 640 8.96 22.41 4.04
CA ILE A 640 10.21 22.48 4.81
C ILE A 640 11.35 22.70 3.81
N LEU A 641 12.04 23.83 3.94
CA LEU A 641 13.18 24.19 3.11
C LEU A 641 14.46 24.10 3.93
N TYR A 642 15.55 23.70 3.31
CA TYR A 642 16.85 23.73 3.96
C TYR A 642 17.95 24.32 3.09
N MET A 643 18.91 24.94 3.77
CA MET A 643 20.15 25.49 3.24
C MET A 643 21.35 24.79 3.90
N GLU A 644 22.40 24.54 3.12
CA GLU A 644 23.68 24.04 3.63
C GLU A 644 24.69 25.19 3.77
N ASP A 645 25.72 25.03 4.60
CA ASP A 645 26.75 26.07 4.76
C ASP A 645 27.39 26.47 3.41
N PHE A 646 27.73 27.75 3.24
CA PHE A 646 28.30 28.25 1.99
C PHE A 646 29.64 27.61 1.61
N SER A 647 30.35 27.03 2.57
CA SER A 647 31.60 26.29 2.34
C SER A 647 31.44 24.86 1.77
N SER A 648 30.23 24.28 1.78
CA SER A 648 30.05 22.85 1.46
C SER A 648 29.71 22.55 -0.02
N ASP A 649 29.29 23.53 -0.82
CA ASP A 649 28.84 23.29 -2.21
C ASP A 649 29.55 24.21 -3.23
N ALA A 650 30.19 23.61 -4.24
CA ALA A 650 30.99 24.31 -5.25
C ALA A 650 30.16 24.87 -6.43
N LYS A 651 28.82 24.84 -6.35
CA LYS A 651 27.93 25.13 -7.48
C LYS A 651 27.61 26.62 -7.67
N TYR A 652 27.46 27.36 -6.58
CA TYR A 652 27.16 28.79 -6.58
C TYR A 652 28.15 29.52 -5.68
N ASN A 653 28.50 30.75 -6.04
CA ASN A 653 29.29 31.59 -5.15
C ASN A 653 28.44 32.15 -4.00
N ARG A 654 29.09 32.71 -2.97
CA ARG A 654 28.43 33.19 -1.75
C ARG A 654 27.36 34.25 -2.02
N GLU A 655 27.65 35.22 -2.91
CA GLU A 655 26.73 36.31 -3.24
C GLU A 655 25.48 35.78 -3.95
N GLU A 656 25.66 34.88 -4.93
CA GLU A 656 24.56 34.22 -5.65
C GLU A 656 23.64 33.45 -4.69
N LYS A 657 24.19 32.75 -3.69
CA LYS A 657 23.39 32.03 -2.69
C LYS A 657 22.54 32.97 -1.83
N ILE A 658 23.11 34.09 -1.41
CA ILE A 658 22.40 35.10 -0.62
C ILE A 658 21.28 35.76 -1.44
N GLU A 659 21.56 36.17 -2.69
CA GLU A 659 20.55 36.74 -3.59
C GLU A 659 19.41 35.76 -3.86
N HIS A 660 19.75 34.51 -4.16
CA HIS A 660 18.79 33.43 -4.38
C HIS A 660 17.90 33.20 -3.16
N PHE A 661 18.48 33.18 -1.97
CA PHE A 661 17.74 33.06 -0.71
C PHE A 661 16.79 34.24 -0.48
N ILE A 662 17.27 35.48 -0.67
CA ILE A 662 16.44 36.69 -0.53
C ILE A 662 15.25 36.64 -1.49
N GLU A 663 15.47 36.17 -2.72
CA GLU A 663 14.40 36.03 -3.70
C GLU A 663 13.37 34.97 -3.27
N ILE A 664 13.80 33.79 -2.79
CA ILE A 664 12.91 32.76 -2.26
C ILE A 664 12.08 33.29 -1.09
N VAL A 665 12.71 33.94 -0.11
CA VAL A 665 12.02 34.51 1.06
C VAL A 665 11.00 35.55 0.62
N SER A 666 11.37 36.43 -0.30
CA SER A 666 10.46 37.45 -0.85
C SER A 666 9.28 36.81 -1.58
N TYR A 667 9.54 35.74 -2.35
CA TYR A 667 8.49 35.00 -3.04
C TYR A 667 7.53 34.29 -2.08
N LEU A 668 8.03 33.71 -0.99
CA LEU A 668 7.20 33.10 0.08
C LEU A 668 6.30 34.15 0.76
N ILE A 669 6.86 35.31 1.12
CA ILE A 669 6.10 36.43 1.73
C ILE A 669 4.99 36.89 0.76
N ASN A 670 5.34 37.13 -0.50
CA ASN A 670 4.38 37.58 -1.52
C ASN A 670 3.26 36.55 -1.77
N ASN A 671 3.54 35.28 -1.50
CA ASN A 671 2.56 34.19 -1.62
C ASN A 671 1.78 33.92 -0.31
N GLY A 672 2.00 34.71 0.74
CA GLY A 672 1.22 34.65 1.98
C GLY A 672 1.54 33.44 2.86
N PHE A 673 2.78 32.95 2.84
CA PHE A 673 3.20 31.86 3.72
C PHE A 673 3.35 32.32 5.18
N ASP A 674 2.86 31.49 6.09
CA ASP A 674 3.11 31.59 7.54
C ASP A 674 4.49 31.00 7.86
N PHE A 675 5.37 31.79 8.47
CA PHE A 675 6.73 31.36 8.81
C PHE A 675 6.75 30.83 10.23
N LYS A 676 7.10 29.56 10.38
CA LYS A 676 7.20 28.88 11.68
C LYS A 676 8.57 28.25 11.87
N THR A 677 8.98 28.14 13.13
CA THR A 677 10.10 27.28 13.49
C THR A 677 9.65 25.83 13.58
N LEU A 678 10.61 24.89 13.52
CA LEU A 678 10.32 23.48 13.71
C LEU A 678 9.78 23.21 15.12
N GLU A 679 10.32 23.88 16.14
CA GLU A 679 9.80 23.84 17.51
C GLU A 679 8.33 24.27 17.58
N GLU A 680 7.95 25.38 16.94
CA GLU A 680 6.56 25.85 16.92
C GLU A 680 5.60 24.82 16.28
N ILE A 681 6.05 24.11 15.24
CA ILE A 681 5.29 23.00 14.62
C ILE A 681 5.16 21.81 15.57
N MET A 682 6.25 21.41 16.24
CA MET A 682 6.25 20.30 17.19
C MET A 682 5.34 20.59 18.39
N VAL A 683 5.43 21.78 18.98
CA VAL A 683 4.60 22.19 20.13
C VAL A 683 3.10 22.21 19.77
N GLN A 684 2.74 22.62 18.55
CA GLN A 684 1.34 22.58 18.08
C GLN A 684 0.79 21.14 17.99
N ALA A 685 1.65 20.19 17.65
CA ALA A 685 1.30 18.77 17.53
C ALA A 685 1.43 18.00 18.84
N GLU A 686 2.18 18.50 19.83
CA GLU A 686 2.50 17.78 21.06
C GLU A 686 1.23 17.46 21.88
N ILE A 687 1.14 16.22 22.36
CA ILE A 687 0.09 15.79 23.28
C ILE A 687 0.60 15.98 24.70
N PRO A 688 -0.07 16.79 25.53
CA PRO A 688 0.32 16.94 26.93
C PRO A 688 0.29 15.59 27.65
N ALA A 689 1.27 15.30 28.52
CA ALA A 689 1.38 14.02 29.22
C ALA A 689 0.09 13.61 29.96
N GLY A 690 -0.60 14.56 30.60
CA GLY A 690 -1.89 14.30 31.27
C GLY A 690 -3.06 13.93 30.33
N SER A 691 -2.88 14.12 29.02
CA SER A 691 -3.85 13.76 27.98
C SER A 691 -3.58 12.39 27.34
N MET A 692 -2.47 11.72 27.66
CA MET A 692 -2.12 10.37 27.18
C MET A 692 -2.93 9.30 27.95
N THR A 693 -4.25 9.33 27.81
CA THR A 693 -5.16 8.37 28.45
C THR A 693 -5.73 7.40 27.41
N LEU A 694 -6.13 6.20 27.85
CA LEU A 694 -6.81 5.22 27.00
C LEU A 694 -8.06 5.81 26.32
N GLY A 695 -8.82 6.67 27.03
CA GLY A 695 -10.01 7.32 26.48
C GLY A 695 -9.68 8.25 25.30
N ASN A 696 -8.64 9.07 25.43
CA ASN A 696 -8.18 9.95 24.36
C ASN A 696 -7.54 9.16 23.20
N TYR A 697 -6.77 8.12 23.51
CA TYR A 697 -6.20 7.22 22.51
C TYR A 697 -7.28 6.58 21.62
N ILE A 698 -8.34 6.03 22.22
CA ILE A 698 -9.48 5.45 21.49
C ILE A 698 -10.16 6.53 20.62
N LYS A 699 -10.38 7.73 21.17
CA LYS A 699 -11.03 8.83 20.45
C LYS A 699 -10.23 9.28 19.23
N ASN A 700 -8.91 9.37 19.35
CA ASN A 700 -8.03 9.87 18.30
C ASN A 700 -7.79 8.86 17.17
N HIS A 701 -7.74 7.56 17.49
CA HIS A 701 -7.38 6.52 16.51
C HIS A 701 -8.58 5.69 16.02
N ILE A 702 -9.52 5.33 16.88
CA ILE A 702 -10.60 4.38 16.55
C ILE A 702 -11.84 5.11 16.00
N LEU A 703 -12.19 6.28 16.54
CA LEU A 703 -13.38 7.00 16.09
C LEU A 703 -13.24 7.51 14.65
N LYS A 704 -12.06 8.00 14.28
CA LYS A 704 -11.75 8.45 12.91
C LYS A 704 -11.85 7.30 11.91
N LEU A 705 -11.35 6.11 12.29
CA LEU A 705 -11.44 4.86 11.52
C LEU A 705 -12.86 4.30 11.32
N LEU A 706 -13.81 4.64 12.19
CA LEU A 706 -15.21 4.21 12.11
C LEU A 706 -16.12 5.22 11.39
N LEU A 707 -15.68 6.48 11.32
CA LEU A 707 -16.42 7.60 10.73
C LEU A 707 -15.99 7.91 9.29
N ASP A 708 -14.74 7.59 8.92
CA ASP A 708 -14.22 7.59 7.54
C ASP A 708 -14.45 6.22 6.86
#